data_AF-A0AAU8ZTA0-F1
#
_entry.id   AF-A0AAU8ZTA0-F1
#
_cell.length_a   1.000
_cell.length_b   1.000
_cell.length_c   1.000
_cell.angle_alpha   90.00
_cell.angle_beta   90.00
_cell.angle_gamma   90.00
#
_symmetry.space_group_name_H-M   'P 1'
#
loop_
_entity.id
_entity.type
_entity.pdbx_description
1 polymer ?
#
loop_
_entity_poly.entity_id
_entity_poly.type
_entity_poly.pdbx_seq_one_letter_code
_entity_poly.pdbx_strand_id
1 'polypeptide(L)'
;MAYAHKKHFNKTLLALLLTSQSTLAFSAMDYDVSKIKDIGQSAAISADGRVIAGTYEISNDNYRPFIIIDGNAVDLSKYAAGNNSIYISGLSADGNIATGYIVDVNNRSNSEMYIYDANTDTVNIPDQQAFTSVASQGISGDGKTVVGIADEKAFRFTGQGGITLLDPSETATSTANGVNYDGSVIVGRFISGSGQAFKYTNDKGMVSLGTLREGNAGESGANAVSADGLVTVGWSNISEYETHAMSHTDKDGMRDLGTLKKDNSGYSSASSVSHDGQFIVGSSDNEDGIARGFVYVSGEKKMYELKPIQGSFEGESSAEAISADGKVVAGYVQNDNNETTAVLWKLDYKPPMTPLEPSKPVDPTKPLTPLEPSKPVTPTEPLTPPEPTKPVNPASDPIYIIKTRDTLTKMADSNYQILDLYQTALYNLAESRCQMGDDNYCAGLFTQYDNVHQNNRVATGVFGSFRLPAENWTLGASLNFAVNTRLADGYDTRGNNHPGVGAWLRYQENKDNSGFNSELSAAFLQQDLEITRQEHLGTENGKGNSDIKGYYVKFTTGYGITVSENTLVTPLAAIKYHNVTRAGYTESNGIDFPATYGRAGNKNLDLQLGVDLKHQFNKSTELDAGIGADIKLSHKRDAFTGHIQYVNDGAYIYDRGDSQSVKPYARAGVNYFITENSTLRGDIGYHTTDYRNDGLQVGLSYSYHW
;
A
#
# COMPACT_ATOMS: atom_id res chain seq x y z
N MET A 1 -4.45 40.17 6.02
CA MET A 1 -4.85 38.76 5.81
C MET A 1 -4.20 38.13 4.58
N ALA A 2 -4.41 38.62 3.35
CA ALA A 2 -3.87 38.02 2.11
C ALA A 2 -2.36 37.67 2.13
N TYR A 3 -1.50 38.52 2.71
CA TYR A 3 -0.05 38.27 2.76
C TYR A 3 0.37 37.17 3.77
N ALA A 4 -0.43 36.93 4.81
CA ALA A 4 -0.23 35.84 5.76
C ALA A 4 -0.79 34.53 5.21
N HIS A 5 -1.98 34.58 4.58
CA HIS A 5 -2.51 33.46 3.80
C HIS A 5 -1.49 32.96 2.79
N LYS A 6 -0.87 33.85 1.99
CA LYS A 6 0.15 33.47 1.00
C LYS A 6 1.35 32.70 1.57
N LYS A 7 1.67 32.89 2.86
CA LYS A 7 2.76 32.16 3.55
C LYS A 7 2.34 30.80 4.10
N HIS A 8 1.06 30.59 4.42
CA HIS A 8 0.48 29.26 4.60
C HIS A 8 0.23 28.55 3.27
N PHE A 9 -0.06 29.32 2.22
CA PHE A 9 -0.39 28.83 0.89
C PHE A 9 0.77 28.01 0.30
N ASN A 10 1.98 28.57 0.30
CA ASN A 10 3.20 27.85 -0.10
C ASN A 10 3.57 26.64 0.80
N LYS A 11 2.82 26.33 1.86
CA LYS A 11 3.18 25.32 2.87
C LYS A 11 2.22 24.12 2.94
N THR A 12 1.17 24.08 2.13
CA THR A 12 0.17 22.99 2.20
C THR A 12 0.00 22.28 0.86
N LEU A 13 0.42 21.02 0.87
CA LEU A 13 -0.08 19.84 0.13
C LEU A 13 0.60 18.67 0.84
N LEU A 14 -0.14 17.60 1.19
CA LEU A 14 0.34 16.23 1.51
C LEU A 14 -0.34 15.52 2.72
N ALA A 15 -1.68 15.45 2.73
CA ALA A 15 -2.41 14.32 3.33
C ALA A 15 -2.97 13.35 2.27
N LEU A 16 -2.38 13.36 1.06
CA LEU A 16 -3.05 12.94 -0.20
C LEU A 16 -3.03 11.44 -0.49
N LEU A 17 -2.35 10.62 0.32
CA LEU A 17 -1.93 9.27 -0.09
C LEU A 17 -2.50 8.16 0.77
N LEU A 18 -3.70 8.44 1.22
CA LEU A 18 -4.59 7.48 1.83
C LEU A 18 -5.88 7.51 0.97
N THR A 19 -6.47 6.45 0.35
CA THR A 19 -6.12 5.01 0.43
C THR A 19 -6.98 4.01 -0.47
N SER A 20 -6.72 3.87 -1.79
CA SER A 20 -7.23 2.77 -2.73
C SER A 20 -8.75 2.76 -3.10
N GLN A 21 -9.36 1.94 -4.00
CA GLN A 21 -8.95 0.78 -4.87
C GLN A 21 -9.33 0.88 -6.38
N SER A 22 -8.43 1.28 -7.28
CA SER A 22 -8.52 0.99 -8.73
C SER A 22 -7.27 1.48 -9.47
N THR A 23 -6.81 0.78 -10.53
CA THR A 23 -5.41 0.95 -10.99
C THR A 23 -5.18 1.37 -12.42
N LEU A 24 -6.21 1.48 -13.25
CA LEU A 24 -6.09 2.17 -14.54
C LEU A 24 -6.14 3.69 -14.38
N ALA A 25 -6.78 4.19 -13.32
CA ALA A 25 -6.82 5.63 -12.99
C ALA A 25 -5.49 6.14 -12.41
N PHE A 26 -4.83 5.40 -11.52
CA PHE A 26 -3.61 5.89 -10.84
C PHE A 26 -2.45 6.24 -11.79
N SER A 27 -2.26 5.54 -12.91
CA SER A 27 -1.22 5.89 -13.89
C SER A 27 -1.48 7.24 -14.58
N ALA A 28 -2.74 7.62 -14.77
CA ALA A 28 -3.10 8.96 -15.25
C ALA A 28 -3.02 9.97 -14.11
N MET A 29 -3.35 9.55 -12.89
CA MET A 29 -3.31 10.37 -11.67
C MET A 29 -1.88 10.79 -11.31
N ASP A 30 -0.88 9.89 -11.30
CA ASP A 30 0.53 10.27 -11.12
C ASP A 30 1.03 11.17 -12.26
N TYR A 31 0.56 10.95 -13.49
CA TYR A 31 0.94 11.77 -14.65
C TYR A 31 0.33 13.18 -14.64
N ASP A 32 -0.88 13.38 -14.10
CA ASP A 32 -1.47 14.70 -13.93
C ASP A 32 -1.07 15.36 -12.61
N VAL A 33 -0.92 14.62 -11.51
CA VAL A 33 -0.38 15.14 -10.24
C VAL A 33 1.07 15.60 -10.39
N SER A 34 1.91 14.89 -11.17
CA SER A 34 3.25 15.39 -11.54
C SER A 34 3.26 16.58 -12.52
N LYS A 35 2.10 16.96 -13.09
CA LYS A 35 1.91 18.24 -13.79
C LYS A 35 1.32 19.34 -12.92
N ILE A 36 0.79 19.03 -11.73
CA ILE A 36 0.43 20.03 -10.71
C ILE A 36 1.74 20.59 -10.19
N LYS A 37 2.24 21.62 -10.88
CA LYS A 37 3.57 22.18 -10.63
C LYS A 37 3.66 23.03 -9.36
N ASP A 38 2.53 23.49 -8.85
CA ASP A 38 2.46 24.39 -7.70
C ASP A 38 1.20 24.10 -6.85
N ILE A 39 1.41 23.94 -5.53
CA ILE A 39 0.53 24.26 -4.38
C ILE A 39 -0.90 23.65 -4.31
N GLY A 40 -1.32 23.08 -3.17
CA GLY A 40 -2.72 22.62 -2.99
C GLY A 40 -3.13 22.09 -1.61
N GLN A 41 -4.24 22.56 -1.05
CA GLN A 41 -4.74 22.07 0.25
C GLN A 41 -5.52 20.74 0.13
N SER A 42 -5.05 19.66 0.75
CA SER A 42 -5.88 18.49 1.07
C SER A 42 -6.82 18.83 2.24
N ALA A 43 -8.12 18.58 2.09
CA ALA A 43 -9.13 19.02 3.06
C ALA A 43 -9.58 17.91 4.02
N ALA A 44 -9.83 16.69 3.54
CA ALA A 44 -10.26 15.59 4.40
C ALA A 44 -10.14 14.20 3.75
N ILE A 45 -10.28 13.17 4.59
CA ILE A 45 -10.33 11.75 4.21
C ILE A 45 -11.40 10.99 5.02
N SER A 46 -12.05 10.01 4.38
CA SER A 46 -13.00 9.10 5.03
C SER A 46 -12.32 8.18 6.07
N ALA A 47 -13.06 7.76 7.10
CA ALA A 47 -12.53 6.90 8.16
C ALA A 47 -12.19 5.47 7.69
N ASP A 48 -12.74 5.03 6.56
CA ASP A 48 -12.39 3.78 5.87
C ASP A 48 -11.32 3.96 4.77
N GLY A 49 -10.85 5.20 4.57
CA GLY A 49 -9.77 5.53 3.64
C GLY A 49 -10.13 5.57 2.15
N ARG A 50 -11.37 5.23 1.76
CA ARG A 50 -11.80 5.15 0.35
C ARG A 50 -11.86 6.47 -0.39
N VAL A 51 -12.27 7.53 0.30
CA VAL A 51 -12.56 8.83 -0.32
C VAL A 51 -11.57 9.87 0.18
N ILE A 52 -10.84 10.45 -0.76
CA ILE A 52 -9.84 11.50 -0.55
C ILE A 52 -10.36 12.77 -1.18
N ALA A 53 -10.30 13.90 -0.48
CA ALA A 53 -10.86 15.15 -0.97
C ALA A 53 -9.94 16.35 -0.67
N GLY A 54 -9.64 17.16 -1.69
CA GLY A 54 -8.80 18.34 -1.56
C GLY A 54 -8.85 19.28 -2.75
N THR A 55 -7.87 20.17 -2.81
CA THR A 55 -7.77 21.30 -3.73
C THR A 55 -6.33 21.45 -4.23
N TYR A 56 -6.13 21.89 -5.48
CA TYR A 56 -4.82 22.17 -6.07
C TYR A 56 -4.85 23.42 -6.96
N GLU A 57 -3.73 24.13 -7.06
CA GLU A 57 -3.56 25.28 -7.96
C GLU A 57 -3.27 24.80 -9.38
N ILE A 58 -3.87 25.49 -10.34
CA ILE A 58 -3.58 25.30 -11.77
C ILE A 58 -2.91 26.51 -12.42
N SER A 59 -3.07 27.72 -11.84
CA SER A 59 -2.32 28.93 -12.19
C SER A 59 -2.71 30.12 -11.31
N ASN A 60 -1.74 30.86 -10.75
CA ASN A 60 -1.89 32.17 -10.10
C ASN A 60 -3.29 32.47 -9.49
N ASP A 61 -3.56 31.92 -8.30
CA ASP A 61 -4.83 32.02 -7.57
C ASP A 61 -6.05 31.33 -8.23
N ASN A 62 -5.84 30.36 -9.13
CA ASN A 62 -6.89 29.56 -9.75
C ASN A 62 -6.82 28.10 -9.27
N TYR A 63 -7.89 27.63 -8.61
CA TYR A 63 -7.91 26.37 -7.86
C TYR A 63 -8.91 25.37 -8.40
N ARG A 64 -8.53 24.10 -8.42
CA ARG A 64 -9.40 22.98 -8.79
C ARG A 64 -9.49 21.97 -7.64
N PRO A 65 -10.64 21.31 -7.47
CA PRO A 65 -10.79 20.29 -6.47
C PRO A 65 -10.27 18.96 -7.03
N PHE A 66 -9.81 18.06 -6.16
CA PHE A 66 -9.69 16.66 -6.51
C PHE A 66 -10.52 15.86 -5.50
N ILE A 67 -11.35 14.95 -6.01
CA ILE A 67 -11.91 13.87 -5.21
C ILE A 67 -11.41 12.57 -5.82
N ILE A 68 -11.01 11.64 -4.97
CA ILE A 68 -10.61 10.29 -5.37
C ILE A 68 -11.52 9.33 -4.60
N ILE A 69 -12.39 8.60 -5.31
CA ILE A 69 -13.25 7.55 -4.73
C ILE A 69 -12.74 6.20 -5.19
N ASP A 70 -12.41 5.31 -4.26
CA ASP A 70 -11.87 3.99 -4.57
C ASP A 70 -10.71 4.09 -5.60
N GLY A 71 -9.78 5.04 -5.41
CA GLY A 71 -8.65 5.25 -6.34
C GLY A 71 -8.99 5.79 -7.74
N ASN A 72 -10.24 6.11 -8.04
CA ASN A 72 -10.64 6.81 -9.27
C ASN A 72 -10.74 8.31 -9.01
N ALA A 73 -10.06 9.13 -9.82
CA ALA A 73 -10.26 10.57 -9.79
C ALA A 73 -11.64 10.94 -10.33
N VAL A 74 -12.41 11.66 -9.52
CA VAL A 74 -13.67 12.30 -9.90
C VAL A 74 -13.35 13.71 -10.40
N ASP A 75 -13.61 13.95 -11.68
CA ASP A 75 -13.52 15.29 -12.25
C ASP A 75 -14.77 16.11 -11.88
N LEU A 76 -14.62 17.01 -10.90
CA LEU A 76 -15.64 18.01 -10.57
C LEU A 76 -15.50 19.30 -11.40
N SER A 77 -14.48 19.44 -12.25
CA SER A 77 -14.32 20.64 -13.09
C SER A 77 -15.48 20.80 -14.09
N LYS A 78 -16.19 19.70 -14.41
CA LYS A 78 -17.49 19.67 -15.11
C LYS A 78 -18.57 20.57 -14.50
N TYR A 79 -18.40 21.00 -13.24
CA TYR A 79 -19.32 21.90 -12.52
C TYR A 79 -18.80 23.34 -12.34
N ALA A 80 -17.59 23.67 -12.80
CA ALA A 80 -17.13 25.07 -12.88
C ALA A 80 -17.49 25.68 -14.25
N ALA A 81 -18.32 26.72 -14.23
CA ALA A 81 -18.47 27.59 -15.39
C ALA A 81 -17.22 28.48 -15.54
N GLY A 82 -16.45 28.28 -16.62
CA GLY A 82 -15.33 29.15 -16.98
C GLY A 82 -14.13 29.05 -16.04
N ASN A 83 -13.64 30.21 -15.57
CA ASN A 83 -12.36 30.33 -14.87
C ASN A 83 -12.46 30.27 -13.33
N ASN A 84 -13.64 30.03 -12.75
CA ASN A 84 -13.84 30.04 -11.30
C ASN A 84 -12.91 29.06 -10.56
N SER A 85 -12.54 29.42 -9.33
CA SER A 85 -11.80 28.54 -8.42
C SER A 85 -12.78 27.67 -7.65
N ILE A 86 -12.48 26.39 -7.46
CA ILE A 86 -13.26 25.49 -6.61
C ILE A 86 -12.34 24.91 -5.54
N TYR A 87 -12.80 24.93 -4.30
CA TYR A 87 -12.12 24.40 -3.12
C TYR A 87 -12.93 23.25 -2.53
N ILE A 88 -12.26 22.32 -1.86
CA ILE A 88 -12.86 21.38 -0.90
C ILE A 88 -12.48 21.86 0.50
N SER A 89 -13.41 21.70 1.44
CA SER A 89 -13.32 22.14 2.83
C SER A 89 -13.62 21.02 3.85
N GLY A 90 -14.28 19.93 3.44
CA GLY A 90 -14.64 18.85 4.36
C GLY A 90 -15.11 17.58 3.66
N LEU A 91 -15.12 16.48 4.41
CA LEU A 91 -15.61 15.17 4.01
C LEU A 91 -16.21 14.46 5.23
N SER A 92 -17.33 13.78 5.06
CA SER A 92 -17.96 12.97 6.11
C SER A 92 -17.10 11.76 6.50
N ALA A 93 -17.30 11.21 7.70
CA ALA A 93 -16.49 10.10 8.19
C ALA A 93 -16.69 8.80 7.40
N ASP A 94 -17.79 8.65 6.67
CA ASP A 94 -18.04 7.55 5.75
C ASP A 94 -17.58 7.85 4.30
N GLY A 95 -17.04 9.03 4.02
CA GLY A 95 -16.60 9.45 2.69
C GLY A 95 -17.72 9.81 1.72
N ASN A 96 -18.98 9.64 2.13
CA ASN A 96 -20.13 9.77 1.23
C ASN A 96 -20.41 11.20 0.81
N ILE A 97 -20.11 12.19 1.66
CA ILE A 97 -20.45 13.60 1.44
C ILE A 97 -19.20 14.46 1.56
N ALA A 98 -18.76 15.06 0.46
CA ALA A 98 -17.73 16.09 0.45
C ALA A 98 -18.36 17.49 0.37
N THR A 99 -17.74 18.47 1.01
CA THR A 99 -18.18 19.88 0.97
C THR A 99 -17.08 20.78 0.49
N GLY A 100 -17.47 21.86 -0.17
CA GLY A 100 -16.54 22.86 -0.64
C GLY A 100 -17.24 24.17 -0.98
N TYR A 101 -16.50 25.05 -1.64
CA TYR A 101 -17.04 26.30 -2.17
C TYR A 101 -16.38 26.70 -3.48
N ILE A 102 -17.13 27.42 -4.31
CA ILE A 102 -16.72 27.97 -5.60
C ILE A 102 -16.48 29.48 -5.39
N VAL A 103 -15.45 30.06 -5.99
CA VAL A 103 -15.15 31.51 -5.94
C VAL A 103 -15.09 32.06 -7.37
N ASP A 104 -15.80 33.16 -7.62
CA ASP A 104 -15.72 33.89 -8.89
C ASP A 104 -14.37 34.60 -9.00
N VAL A 105 -13.60 34.29 -10.05
CA VAL A 105 -12.29 34.92 -10.29
C VAL A 105 -12.39 36.41 -10.67
N ASN A 106 -13.52 36.85 -11.21
CA ASN A 106 -13.79 38.24 -11.57
C ASN A 106 -14.24 39.05 -10.35
N ASN A 107 -14.85 38.40 -9.36
CA ASN A 107 -15.23 38.99 -8.09
C ASN A 107 -14.96 38.03 -6.93
N ARG A 108 -13.70 38.01 -6.47
CA ARG A 108 -13.21 37.10 -5.41
C ARG A 108 -13.88 37.25 -4.04
N SER A 109 -14.78 38.22 -3.88
CA SER A 109 -15.63 38.36 -2.69
C SER A 109 -16.86 37.47 -2.72
N ASN A 110 -17.33 37.06 -3.91
CA ASN A 110 -18.47 36.17 -4.06
C ASN A 110 -18.01 34.71 -3.98
N SER A 111 -18.70 33.91 -3.16
CA SER A 111 -18.47 32.48 -3.06
C SER A 111 -19.76 31.70 -2.89
N GLU A 112 -19.79 30.46 -3.41
CA GLU A 112 -20.95 29.58 -3.36
C GLU A 112 -20.56 28.22 -2.77
N MET A 113 -21.20 27.81 -1.68
CA MET A 113 -20.99 26.46 -1.13
C MET A 113 -21.59 25.38 -2.06
N TYR A 114 -20.93 24.22 -2.11
CA TYR A 114 -21.46 23.03 -2.75
C TYR A 114 -21.30 21.80 -1.87
N ILE A 115 -22.13 20.80 -2.15
CA ILE A 115 -22.14 19.49 -1.51
C ILE A 115 -22.03 18.45 -2.63
N TYR A 116 -21.01 17.61 -2.58
CA TYR A 116 -20.83 16.48 -3.48
C TYR A 116 -21.19 15.18 -2.78
N ASP A 117 -22.10 14.41 -3.37
CA ASP A 117 -22.45 13.06 -2.92
C ASP A 117 -21.70 12.03 -3.78
N ALA A 118 -20.83 11.27 -3.12
CA ALA A 118 -19.97 10.25 -3.70
C ALA A 118 -20.74 8.99 -4.16
N ASN A 119 -21.94 8.72 -3.62
CA ASN A 119 -22.75 7.57 -4.02
C ASN A 119 -23.49 7.80 -5.34
N THR A 120 -23.77 9.07 -5.67
CA THR A 120 -24.56 9.46 -6.85
C THR A 120 -23.74 10.18 -7.92
N ASP A 121 -22.48 10.55 -7.66
CA ASP A 121 -21.66 11.46 -8.48
C ASP A 121 -22.40 12.76 -8.81
N THR A 122 -23.04 13.36 -7.79
CA THR A 122 -23.80 14.62 -7.95
C THR A 122 -23.24 15.72 -7.08
N VAL A 123 -22.88 16.85 -7.71
CA VAL A 123 -22.74 18.13 -7.02
C VAL A 123 -24.09 18.82 -6.92
N ASN A 124 -24.47 19.19 -5.70
CA ASN A 124 -25.59 20.05 -5.38
C ASN A 124 -25.07 21.41 -4.88
N ILE A 125 -25.57 22.50 -5.45
CA ILE A 125 -25.39 23.85 -4.92
C ILE A 125 -26.69 24.20 -4.21
N PRO A 126 -26.74 24.21 -2.85
CA PRO A 126 -27.97 24.49 -2.12
C PRO A 126 -28.48 25.91 -2.37
N ASP A 127 -29.76 26.18 -2.08
CA ASP A 127 -30.26 27.55 -2.00
C ASP A 127 -29.52 28.31 -0.90
N GLN A 128 -28.77 29.34 -1.31
CA GLN A 128 -27.95 30.19 -0.43
C GLN A 128 -28.69 31.44 0.03
N GLN A 129 -30.01 31.49 -0.19
CA GLN A 129 -30.88 32.57 0.24
C GLN A 129 -30.42 33.91 -0.36
N ALA A 130 -30.40 34.98 0.43
CA ALA A 130 -29.94 36.30 -0.02
C ALA A 130 -28.44 36.56 0.24
N PHE A 131 -27.66 35.53 0.65
CA PHE A 131 -26.24 35.69 0.95
C PHE A 131 -25.41 35.83 -0.32
N THR A 132 -24.38 36.69 -0.27
CA THR A 132 -23.50 36.96 -1.44
C THR A 132 -22.22 36.13 -1.45
N SER A 133 -21.83 35.59 -0.29
CA SER A 133 -20.64 34.78 -0.13
C SER A 133 -20.89 33.71 0.92
N VAL A 134 -20.87 32.43 0.53
CA VAL A 134 -20.97 31.28 1.42
C VAL A 134 -19.83 30.31 1.16
N ALA A 135 -18.93 30.18 2.14
CA ALA A 135 -17.84 29.22 2.11
C ALA A 135 -18.01 28.21 3.25
N SER A 136 -18.17 26.93 2.89
CA SER A 136 -18.09 25.83 3.85
C SER A 136 -16.64 25.66 4.34
N GLN A 137 -16.47 25.32 5.61
CA GLN A 137 -15.17 25.09 6.28
C GLN A 137 -15.06 23.68 6.88
N GLY A 138 -16.18 22.94 6.98
CA GLY A 138 -16.19 21.57 7.49
C GLY A 138 -17.58 20.94 7.46
N ILE A 139 -17.63 19.64 7.75
CA ILE A 139 -18.86 18.82 7.80
C ILE A 139 -18.81 17.85 8.98
N SER A 140 -19.97 17.54 9.56
CA SER A 140 -20.09 16.53 10.62
C SER A 140 -19.71 15.13 10.13
N GLY A 141 -19.21 14.30 11.04
CA GLY A 141 -18.82 12.92 10.73
C GLY A 141 -19.96 12.08 10.15
N ASP A 142 -21.21 12.36 10.53
CA ASP A 142 -22.42 11.73 10.00
C ASP A 142 -22.92 12.28 8.65
N GLY A 143 -22.22 13.27 8.07
CA GLY A 143 -22.50 13.87 6.76
C GLY A 143 -23.72 14.78 6.67
N LYS A 144 -24.40 15.11 7.79
CA LYS A 144 -25.68 15.85 7.76
C LYS A 144 -25.58 17.35 8.03
N THR A 145 -24.48 17.80 8.65
CA THR A 145 -24.31 19.18 9.12
C THR A 145 -23.07 19.80 8.48
N VAL A 146 -23.26 20.78 7.61
CA VAL A 146 -22.15 21.56 7.03
C VAL A 146 -21.98 22.85 7.84
N VAL A 147 -20.76 23.28 8.07
CA VAL A 147 -20.45 24.54 8.79
C VAL A 147 -19.51 25.42 7.99
N GLY A 148 -19.51 26.72 8.27
CA GLY A 148 -18.58 27.65 7.64
C GLY A 148 -18.90 29.10 7.90
N ILE A 149 -18.71 29.94 6.88
CA ILE A 149 -18.96 31.38 6.90
C ILE A 149 -19.89 31.81 5.76
N ALA A 150 -20.90 32.64 6.08
CA ALA A 150 -21.87 33.20 5.16
C ALA A 150 -21.97 34.71 5.43
N ASP A 151 -21.64 35.56 4.45
CA ASP A 151 -21.54 37.03 4.57
C ASP A 151 -20.93 37.49 5.91
N GLU A 152 -19.69 37.05 6.15
CA GLU A 152 -18.88 37.30 7.37
C GLU A 152 -19.40 36.67 8.68
N LYS A 153 -20.41 35.79 8.66
CA LYS A 153 -21.01 35.18 9.85
C LYS A 153 -20.93 33.65 9.86
N ALA A 154 -20.69 33.07 11.03
CA ALA A 154 -20.67 31.63 11.20
C ALA A 154 -22.04 31.02 10.93
N PHE A 155 -22.11 29.97 10.09
CA PHE A 155 -23.35 29.28 9.78
C PHE A 155 -23.29 27.78 10.03
N ARG A 156 -24.48 27.19 10.15
CA ARG A 156 -24.75 25.75 10.10
C ARG A 156 -25.80 25.50 9.02
N PHE A 157 -25.53 24.58 8.11
CA PHE A 157 -26.45 24.12 7.08
C PHE A 157 -26.93 22.70 7.37
N THR A 158 -28.21 22.44 7.11
CA THR A 158 -28.77 21.08 7.03
C THR A 158 -29.73 20.97 5.86
N GLY A 159 -29.80 19.79 5.22
CA GLY A 159 -30.63 19.60 4.02
C GLY A 159 -32.12 19.89 4.20
N GLN A 160 -32.67 19.85 5.42
CA GLN A 160 -34.06 20.24 5.72
C GLN A 160 -34.22 21.69 6.19
N GLY A 161 -33.20 22.28 6.81
CA GLY A 161 -33.26 23.62 7.42
C GLY A 161 -32.64 24.75 6.60
N GLY A 162 -31.89 24.43 5.54
CA GLY A 162 -31.09 25.40 4.80
C GLY A 162 -29.95 25.98 5.65
N ILE A 163 -29.46 27.16 5.27
CA ILE A 163 -28.46 27.92 6.02
C ILE A 163 -29.13 28.57 7.25
N THR A 164 -28.56 28.33 8.44
CA THR A 164 -28.91 28.99 9.70
C THR A 164 -27.66 29.68 10.26
N LEU A 165 -27.74 30.98 10.53
CA LEU A 165 -26.66 31.71 11.19
C LEU A 165 -26.59 31.33 12.68
N LEU A 166 -25.36 31.19 13.19
CA LEU A 166 -25.13 30.79 14.59
C LEU A 166 -25.18 31.98 15.56
N ASP A 167 -24.88 33.19 15.06
CA ASP A 167 -24.84 34.42 15.84
C ASP A 167 -26.16 35.22 15.68
N PRO A 168 -26.90 35.49 16.76
CA PRO A 168 -28.06 36.39 16.71
C PRO A 168 -27.67 37.88 16.63
N SER A 169 -26.39 38.24 16.75
CA SER A 169 -25.90 39.61 16.65
C SER A 169 -25.83 40.10 15.21
N GLU A 170 -26.40 41.27 14.93
CA GLU A 170 -26.32 41.86 13.59
C GLU A 170 -24.93 42.38 13.24
N THR A 171 -24.14 42.82 14.23
CA THR A 171 -22.85 43.52 14.01
C THR A 171 -21.60 42.69 14.27
N ALA A 172 -21.74 41.46 14.75
CA ALA A 172 -20.60 40.57 14.99
C ALA A 172 -20.30 39.72 13.75
N THR A 173 -19.01 39.53 13.48
CA THR A 173 -18.51 38.67 12.41
C THR A 173 -17.82 37.43 13.00
N SER A 174 -17.96 36.29 12.36
CA SER A 174 -17.54 34.99 12.91
C SER A 174 -17.34 33.93 11.82
N THR A 175 -16.55 32.90 12.12
CA THR A 175 -16.32 31.72 11.28
C THR A 175 -16.49 30.45 12.11
N ALA A 176 -17.26 29.47 11.62
CA ALA A 176 -17.23 28.11 12.16
C ALA A 176 -16.13 27.32 11.44
N ASN A 177 -15.23 26.71 12.21
CA ASN A 177 -14.03 26.03 11.70
C ASN A 177 -14.08 24.51 11.90
N GLY A 178 -14.80 24.04 12.92
CA GLY A 178 -14.88 22.62 13.26
C GLY A 178 -16.26 22.24 13.79
N VAL A 179 -16.60 20.96 13.65
CA VAL A 179 -17.89 20.40 14.04
C VAL A 179 -17.70 18.94 14.48
N ASN A 180 -18.45 18.51 15.49
CA ASN A 180 -18.34 17.15 16.03
C ASN A 180 -19.08 16.12 15.15
N TYR A 181 -19.09 14.85 15.56
CA TYR A 181 -19.56 13.75 14.71
C TYR A 181 -21.04 13.86 14.29
N ASP A 182 -21.92 14.28 15.19
CA ASP A 182 -23.38 14.40 14.94
C ASP A 182 -23.84 15.83 14.59
N GLY A 183 -22.91 16.80 14.57
CA GLY A 183 -23.21 18.20 14.26
C GLY A 183 -23.97 18.97 15.35
N SER A 184 -23.99 18.47 16.59
CA SER A 184 -24.58 19.14 17.76
C SER A 184 -23.67 20.19 18.41
N VAL A 185 -22.35 20.05 18.23
CA VAL A 185 -21.31 20.97 18.74
C VAL A 185 -20.52 21.53 17.56
N ILE A 186 -20.48 22.86 17.48
CA ILE A 186 -19.72 23.60 16.45
C ILE A 186 -18.73 24.52 17.16
N VAL A 187 -17.51 24.62 16.64
CA VAL A 187 -16.45 25.45 17.19
C VAL A 187 -15.86 26.36 16.12
N GLY A 188 -15.32 27.49 16.54
CA GLY A 188 -14.74 28.46 15.61
C GLY A 188 -14.22 29.69 16.30
N ARG A 189 -14.34 30.84 15.64
CA ARG A 189 -13.78 32.12 16.09
C ARG A 189 -14.66 33.32 15.71
N PHE A 190 -14.82 34.27 16.62
CA PHE A 190 -15.29 35.63 16.33
C PHE A 190 -14.19 36.42 15.64
N ILE A 191 -14.52 37.13 14.57
CA ILE A 191 -13.61 37.98 13.79
C ILE A 191 -13.66 39.43 14.32
N SER A 192 -14.84 39.91 14.71
CA SER A 192 -15.03 41.21 15.34
C SER A 192 -14.71 41.19 16.84
N GLY A 193 -13.94 42.19 17.32
CA GLY A 193 -13.69 42.42 18.76
C GLY A 193 -12.74 41.40 19.39
N SER A 194 -11.44 41.74 19.48
CA SER A 194 -10.39 40.91 20.11
C SER A 194 -10.49 39.41 19.72
N GLY A 195 -10.75 39.13 18.45
CA GLY A 195 -11.50 37.94 18.02
C GLY A 195 -11.18 36.63 18.75
N GLN A 196 -12.16 36.11 19.49
CA GLN A 196 -12.02 34.97 20.42
C GLN A 196 -12.61 33.67 19.87
N ALA A 197 -12.13 32.53 20.36
CA ALA A 197 -12.69 31.22 20.10
C ALA A 197 -14.11 31.09 20.67
N PHE A 198 -14.99 30.34 20.00
CA PHE A 198 -16.32 30.01 20.51
C PHE A 198 -16.62 28.52 20.44
N LYS A 199 -17.58 28.11 21.27
CA LYS A 199 -18.30 26.83 21.19
C LYS A 199 -19.80 27.11 21.08
N TYR A 200 -20.44 26.55 20.06
CA TYR A 200 -21.87 26.62 19.81
C TYR A 200 -22.54 25.28 20.16
N THR A 201 -23.71 25.39 20.78
CA THR A 201 -24.65 24.30 21.02
C THR A 201 -26.08 24.83 20.88
N ASN A 202 -27.03 23.97 20.48
CA ASN A 202 -28.43 24.40 20.25
C ASN A 202 -29.10 25.00 21.51
N ASP A 203 -28.69 24.58 22.71
CA ASP A 203 -29.24 25.04 24.00
C ASP A 203 -28.59 26.32 24.54
N LYS A 204 -27.29 26.55 24.26
CA LYS A 204 -26.54 27.71 24.78
C LYS A 204 -26.31 28.82 23.74
N GLY A 205 -26.52 28.54 22.45
CA GLY A 205 -26.07 29.43 21.37
C GLY A 205 -24.54 29.48 21.28
N MET A 206 -23.99 30.55 20.71
CA MET A 206 -22.54 30.79 20.67
C MET A 206 -22.03 31.29 22.02
N VAL A 207 -21.10 30.56 22.64
CA VAL A 207 -20.44 30.94 23.89
C VAL A 207 -18.95 31.17 23.61
N SER A 208 -18.43 32.35 23.96
CA SER A 208 -16.98 32.61 23.89
C SER A 208 -16.23 31.74 24.90
N LEU A 209 -15.09 31.20 24.48
CA LEU A 209 -14.17 30.42 25.31
C LEU A 209 -13.11 31.31 25.98
N GLY A 210 -13.06 32.61 25.66
CA GLY A 210 -12.07 33.55 26.19
C GLY A 210 -10.67 33.35 25.58
N THR A 211 -9.64 33.73 26.33
CA THR A 211 -8.22 33.54 25.95
C THR A 211 -7.40 33.07 27.15
N LEU A 212 -6.18 32.60 26.90
CA LEU A 212 -5.21 32.26 27.95
C LEU A 212 -4.59 33.48 28.67
N ARG A 213 -4.84 34.71 28.18
CA ARG A 213 -4.39 35.94 28.83
C ARG A 213 -5.35 36.38 29.93
N GLU A 214 -4.79 37.01 30.96
CA GLU A 214 -5.58 37.65 32.02
C GLU A 214 -6.62 38.61 31.42
N GLY A 215 -7.84 38.56 31.95
CA GLY A 215 -8.96 39.39 31.50
C GLY A 215 -9.53 39.03 30.12
N ASN A 216 -9.19 37.86 29.54
CA ASN A 216 -9.55 37.45 28.18
C ASN A 216 -9.03 38.42 27.09
N ALA A 217 -7.88 39.06 27.32
CA ALA A 217 -7.25 39.96 26.38
C ALA A 217 -6.61 39.20 25.18
N GLY A 218 -6.42 39.89 24.06
CA GLY A 218 -5.85 39.29 22.84
C GLY A 218 -6.86 38.37 22.12
N GLU A 219 -6.33 37.50 21.26
CA GLU A 219 -7.10 36.67 20.33
C GLU A 219 -6.99 35.17 20.66
N SER A 220 -7.99 34.40 20.24
CA SER A 220 -7.98 32.94 20.27
C SER A 220 -8.84 32.36 19.13
N GLY A 221 -8.59 31.11 18.76
CA GLY A 221 -9.36 30.40 17.75
C GLY A 221 -9.47 28.92 18.07
N ALA A 222 -10.66 28.35 17.92
CA ALA A 222 -10.85 26.91 17.89
C ALA A 222 -10.75 26.40 16.44
N ASN A 223 -10.00 25.33 16.25
CA ASN A 223 -9.76 24.70 14.95
C ASN A 223 -10.55 23.39 14.83
N ALA A 224 -10.56 22.57 15.89
CA ALA A 224 -11.21 21.25 15.88
C ALA A 224 -11.89 20.94 17.22
N VAL A 225 -12.73 19.90 17.23
CA VAL A 225 -13.40 19.36 18.41
C VAL A 225 -13.45 17.83 18.32
N SER A 226 -13.34 17.15 19.46
CA SER A 226 -13.51 15.69 19.55
C SER A 226 -14.90 15.27 19.08
N ALA A 227 -15.03 14.01 18.66
CA ALA A 227 -16.26 13.50 18.05
C ALA A 227 -17.49 13.58 18.99
N ASP A 228 -17.26 13.40 20.29
CA ASP A 228 -18.24 13.57 21.37
C ASP A 228 -18.54 15.03 21.76
N GLY A 229 -17.85 16.00 21.17
CA GLY A 229 -18.03 17.43 21.46
C GLY A 229 -17.43 17.92 22.78
N LEU A 230 -16.68 17.08 23.52
CA LEU A 230 -16.21 17.39 24.88
C LEU A 230 -14.87 18.16 24.92
N VAL A 231 -13.96 17.89 23.99
CA VAL A 231 -12.62 18.49 23.93
C VAL A 231 -12.49 19.36 22.69
N THR A 232 -12.40 20.68 22.87
CA THR A 232 -12.12 21.65 21.80
C THR A 232 -10.63 21.96 21.77
N VAL A 233 -10.04 22.11 20.57
CA VAL A 233 -8.62 22.43 20.41
C VAL A 233 -8.39 23.56 19.40
N GLY A 234 -7.27 24.26 19.54
CA GLY A 234 -6.86 25.30 18.61
C GLY A 234 -5.66 26.08 19.14
N TRP A 235 -5.77 27.40 19.17
CA TRP A 235 -4.72 28.31 19.63
C TRP A 235 -5.28 29.49 20.45
N SER A 236 -4.44 30.08 21.29
CA SER A 236 -4.73 31.34 21.99
C SER A 236 -3.45 32.13 22.23
N ASN A 237 -3.53 33.46 22.19
CA ASN A 237 -2.47 34.29 22.74
C ASN A 237 -2.29 33.98 24.23
N ILE A 238 -1.04 33.85 24.68
CA ILE A 238 -0.64 33.82 26.10
C ILE A 238 0.01 35.15 26.53
N SER A 239 0.53 35.93 25.58
CA SER A 239 1.12 37.25 25.78
C SER A 239 0.80 38.18 24.60
N GLU A 240 1.48 39.32 24.45
CA GLU A 240 1.32 40.18 23.26
C GLU A 240 2.01 39.64 22.01
N TYR A 241 2.95 38.71 22.18
CA TYR A 241 3.81 38.23 21.10
C TYR A 241 3.82 36.70 20.96
N GLU A 242 3.25 35.96 21.91
CA GLU A 242 3.27 34.49 21.94
C GLU A 242 1.85 33.91 21.87
N THR A 243 1.75 32.82 21.13
CA THR A 243 0.51 32.10 20.84
C THR A 243 0.79 30.61 20.97
N HIS A 244 0.05 29.95 21.86
CA HIS A 244 0.21 28.53 22.10
C HIS A 244 -1.03 27.75 21.66
N ALA A 245 -0.79 26.48 21.38
CA ALA A 245 -1.81 25.47 21.22
C ALA A 245 -2.62 25.37 22.51
N MET A 246 -3.94 25.30 22.39
CA MET A 246 -4.84 25.21 23.54
C MET A 246 -5.79 24.04 23.42
N SER A 247 -6.23 23.56 24.58
CA SER A 247 -7.39 22.66 24.73
C SER A 247 -8.44 23.34 25.60
N HIS A 248 -9.70 22.99 25.44
CA HIS A 248 -10.79 23.47 26.27
C HIS A 248 -11.81 22.35 26.57
N THR A 249 -12.21 22.23 27.83
CA THR A 249 -13.37 21.42 28.26
C THR A 249 -14.34 22.29 29.06
N ASP A 250 -15.65 21.99 29.01
CA ASP A 250 -16.69 22.70 29.80
C ASP A 250 -16.44 22.66 31.33
N LYS A 251 -15.58 21.74 31.79
CA LYS A 251 -15.24 21.54 33.20
C LYS A 251 -13.99 22.33 33.62
N ASP A 252 -12.93 22.27 32.83
CA ASP A 252 -11.60 22.75 33.22
C ASP A 252 -11.23 24.09 32.55
N GLY A 253 -12.06 24.58 31.61
CA GLY A 253 -11.84 25.82 30.88
C GLY A 253 -10.76 25.70 29.80
N MET A 254 -10.25 26.85 29.33
CA MET A 254 -9.16 26.89 28.35
C MET A 254 -7.82 26.61 29.06
N ARG A 255 -7.00 25.77 28.43
CA ARG A 255 -5.73 25.29 28.98
C ARG A 255 -4.61 25.32 27.95
N ASP A 256 -3.50 25.92 28.34
CA ASP A 256 -2.25 25.94 27.59
C ASP A 256 -1.67 24.52 27.43
N LEU A 257 -1.28 24.17 26.20
CA LEU A 257 -0.55 22.94 25.88
C LEU A 257 0.97 23.16 25.77
N GLY A 258 1.42 24.41 25.69
CA GLY A 258 2.82 24.80 25.63
C GLY A 258 3.47 24.67 24.25
N THR A 259 4.79 24.69 24.22
CA THR A 259 5.61 24.45 23.02
C THR A 259 6.57 23.26 23.23
N LEU A 260 7.27 22.84 22.18
CA LEU A 260 8.34 21.83 22.27
C LEU A 260 9.62 22.36 22.93
N LYS A 261 9.72 23.67 23.22
CA LYS A 261 10.87 24.26 23.90
C LYS A 261 10.80 24.05 25.42
N LYS A 262 11.96 23.82 26.04
CA LYS A 262 12.10 23.68 27.50
C LYS A 262 11.73 24.93 28.29
N ASP A 263 11.89 26.11 27.67
CA ASP A 263 11.48 27.39 28.25
C ASP A 263 10.00 27.74 27.96
N ASN A 264 9.30 26.89 27.21
CA ASN A 264 7.90 27.06 26.79
C ASN A 264 7.64 28.35 25.99
N SER A 265 8.64 28.90 25.30
CA SER A 265 8.51 30.11 24.48
C SER A 265 8.13 29.81 23.02
N GLY A 266 7.64 30.83 22.31
CA GLY A 266 7.45 30.81 20.86
C GLY A 266 6.01 30.55 20.40
N TYR A 267 5.88 29.82 19.30
CA TYR A 267 4.59 29.52 18.66
C TYR A 267 4.22 28.04 18.77
N SER A 268 2.95 27.76 19.06
CA SER A 268 2.32 26.48 18.76
C SER A 268 0.83 26.65 18.43
N SER A 269 0.27 25.69 17.68
CA SER A 269 -1.16 25.62 17.35
C SER A 269 -1.58 24.18 17.16
N ALA A 270 -2.72 23.78 17.75
CA ALA A 270 -3.33 22.47 17.50
C ALA A 270 -4.18 22.51 16.22
N SER A 271 -3.98 21.54 15.32
CA SER A 271 -4.76 21.37 14.09
C SER A 271 -5.90 20.36 14.28
N SER A 272 -5.67 19.26 15.01
CA SER A 272 -6.63 18.15 15.11
C SER A 272 -6.56 17.40 16.45
N VAL A 273 -7.55 16.56 16.72
CA VAL A 273 -7.75 15.83 17.99
C VAL A 273 -8.38 14.46 17.74
N SER A 274 -7.97 13.43 18.51
CA SER A 274 -8.55 12.08 18.44
C SER A 274 -10.02 12.06 18.85
N HIS A 275 -10.74 11.00 18.49
CA HIS A 275 -12.19 10.86 18.75
C HIS A 275 -12.55 11.04 20.23
N ASP A 276 -11.66 10.61 21.12
CA ASP A 276 -11.78 10.62 22.58
C ASP A 276 -11.02 11.77 23.29
N GLY A 277 -10.39 12.68 22.54
CA GLY A 277 -9.62 13.80 23.11
C GLY A 277 -8.29 13.43 23.80
N GLN A 278 -7.84 12.17 23.74
CA GLN A 278 -6.58 11.75 24.37
C GLN A 278 -5.33 12.27 23.66
N PHE A 279 -5.39 12.42 22.34
CA PHE A 279 -4.26 12.85 21.51
C PHE A 279 -4.64 14.10 20.72
N ILE A 280 -3.80 15.14 20.81
CA ILE A 280 -3.97 16.40 20.10
C ILE A 280 -2.73 16.61 19.23
N VAL A 281 -2.90 16.97 17.96
CA VAL A 281 -1.79 17.16 17.01
C VAL A 281 -1.80 18.56 16.41
N GLY A 282 -0.63 19.01 15.95
CA GLY A 282 -0.46 20.33 15.38
C GLY A 282 1.00 20.64 15.06
N SER A 283 1.35 21.93 15.07
CA SER A 283 2.73 22.41 14.88
C SER A 283 3.20 23.29 16.05
N SER A 284 4.48 23.17 16.41
CA SER A 284 5.14 23.95 17.47
C SER A 284 6.58 24.26 17.08
N ASP A 285 7.10 25.41 17.50
CA ASP A 285 8.55 25.69 17.47
C ASP A 285 9.29 24.68 18.36
N ASN A 286 10.42 24.15 17.86
CA ASN A 286 11.39 23.39 18.65
C ASN A 286 12.49 24.29 19.25
N GLU A 287 13.48 23.69 19.90
CA GLU A 287 14.62 24.40 20.53
C GLU A 287 15.39 25.30 19.54
N ASP A 288 15.46 24.92 18.26
CA ASP A 288 16.14 25.66 17.20
C ASP A 288 15.26 26.76 16.57
N GLY A 289 14.00 26.89 17.03
CA GLY A 289 13.01 27.81 16.47
C GLY A 289 12.43 27.36 15.13
N ILE A 290 12.55 26.07 14.78
CA ILE A 290 11.98 25.49 13.58
C ILE A 290 10.63 24.85 13.93
N ALA A 291 9.61 25.11 13.11
CA ALA A 291 8.30 24.48 13.26
C ALA A 291 8.42 22.95 13.09
N ARG A 292 7.82 22.21 14.02
CA ARG A 292 7.77 20.74 14.05
C ARG A 292 6.35 20.29 14.31
N GLY A 293 5.96 19.19 13.66
CA GLY A 293 4.76 18.45 14.03
C GLY A 293 4.86 17.99 15.49
N PHE A 294 3.74 17.98 16.21
CA PHE A 294 3.69 17.44 17.57
C PHE A 294 2.50 16.50 17.77
N VAL A 295 2.63 15.62 18.77
CA VAL A 295 1.51 14.97 19.45
C VAL A 295 1.54 15.33 20.94
N TYR A 296 0.42 15.81 21.47
CA TYR A 296 0.22 16.08 22.89
C TYR A 296 -0.64 14.96 23.48
N VAL A 297 -0.14 14.33 24.55
CA VAL A 297 -0.81 13.24 25.25
C VAL A 297 -1.54 13.81 26.47
N SER A 298 -2.86 13.90 26.40
CA SER A 298 -3.71 14.55 27.41
C SER A 298 -3.53 13.96 28.82
N GLY A 299 -3.38 12.63 28.92
CA GLY A 299 -3.15 11.93 30.19
C GLY A 299 -1.80 12.24 30.85
N GLU A 300 -0.76 12.52 30.05
CA GLU A 300 0.59 12.86 30.55
C GLU A 300 0.83 14.37 30.65
N LYS A 301 -0.08 15.17 30.08
CA LYS A 301 0.00 16.64 30.03
C LYS A 301 1.25 17.14 29.29
N LYS A 302 1.71 16.40 28.28
CA LYS A 302 3.03 16.59 27.65
C LYS A 302 2.96 16.53 26.12
N MET A 303 3.73 17.43 25.50
CA MET A 303 3.96 17.49 24.06
C MET A 303 5.18 16.63 23.67
N TYR A 304 5.08 15.97 22.51
CA TYR A 304 6.12 15.14 21.90
C TYR A 304 6.36 15.58 20.45
N GLU A 305 7.63 15.71 20.06
CA GLU A 305 8.04 16.08 18.70
C GLU A 305 7.83 14.91 17.73
N LEU A 306 7.15 15.17 16.61
CA LEU A 306 7.05 14.27 15.47
C LEU A 306 8.21 14.57 14.52
N LYS A 307 9.30 13.83 14.70
CA LYS A 307 10.57 14.09 14.03
C LYS A 307 10.51 13.77 12.54
N PRO A 308 11.23 14.53 11.68
CA PRO A 308 11.47 14.13 10.30
C PRO A 308 12.51 13.00 10.22
N ILE A 309 12.57 12.32 9.08
CA ILE A 309 13.62 11.32 8.80
C ILE A 309 14.99 12.01 8.76
N GLN A 310 15.92 11.51 9.57
CA GLN A 310 17.27 12.07 9.68
C GLN A 310 18.01 12.05 8.33
N GLY A 311 18.79 13.09 8.06
CA GLY A 311 19.70 13.17 6.91
C GLY A 311 19.04 13.40 5.54
N SER A 312 17.77 13.85 5.49
CA SER A 312 17.17 14.26 4.20
C SER A 312 16.22 15.46 4.24
N PHE A 313 15.59 15.77 5.38
CA PHE A 313 14.65 16.88 5.53
C PHE A 313 14.82 17.54 6.90
N GLU A 314 15.67 18.57 7.00
CA GLU A 314 15.90 19.32 8.27
C GLU A 314 14.96 20.54 8.40
N GLY A 315 14.23 20.89 7.33
CA GLY A 315 13.24 21.96 7.28
C GLY A 315 11.99 21.73 8.15
N GLU A 316 10.99 22.60 8.05
CA GLU A 316 9.79 22.56 8.90
C GLU A 316 8.96 21.27 8.76
N SER A 317 8.26 20.87 9.82
CA SER A 317 7.22 19.84 9.76
C SER A 317 5.94 20.28 10.48
N SER A 318 4.82 19.66 10.12
CA SER A 318 3.52 19.88 10.77
C SER A 318 2.70 18.60 10.75
N ALA A 319 1.86 18.43 11.77
CA ALA A 319 0.85 17.39 11.83
C ALA A 319 -0.53 18.02 11.71
N GLU A 320 -1.27 17.64 10.66
CA GLU A 320 -2.55 18.28 10.31
C GLU A 320 -3.75 17.43 10.72
N ALA A 321 -3.61 16.11 10.76
CA ALA A 321 -4.68 15.19 11.09
C ALA A 321 -4.20 14.01 11.93
N ILE A 322 -5.11 13.46 12.75
CA ILE A 322 -4.90 12.24 13.53
C ILE A 322 -6.09 11.29 13.29
N SER A 323 -5.82 9.98 13.25
CA SER A 323 -6.85 8.96 13.12
C SER A 323 -7.82 8.99 14.30
N ALA A 324 -9.07 8.58 14.07
CA ALA A 324 -10.10 8.57 15.12
C ALA A 324 -9.68 7.74 16.36
N ASP A 325 -8.94 6.64 16.14
CA ASP A 325 -8.41 5.77 17.19
C ASP A 325 -7.07 6.21 17.78
N GLY A 326 -6.54 7.37 17.37
CA GLY A 326 -5.33 7.98 17.93
C GLY A 326 -4.02 7.28 17.58
N LYS A 327 -3.99 6.37 16.59
CA LYS A 327 -2.80 5.56 16.26
C LYS A 327 -1.96 6.07 15.09
N VAL A 328 -2.51 6.90 14.20
CA VAL A 328 -1.78 7.38 13.01
C VAL A 328 -1.95 8.89 12.90
N VAL A 329 -0.83 9.58 12.67
CA VAL A 329 -0.78 11.03 12.44
C VAL A 329 -0.34 11.27 11.00
N ALA A 330 -1.05 12.15 10.30
CA ALA A 330 -0.73 12.56 8.93
C ALA A 330 -0.30 14.03 8.91
N GLY A 331 0.67 14.33 8.04
CA GLY A 331 1.19 15.67 7.88
C GLY A 331 2.33 15.74 6.85
N TYR A 332 3.13 16.80 6.94
CA TYR A 332 4.20 17.07 5.99
C TYR A 332 5.55 17.30 6.67
N VAL A 333 6.62 17.05 5.92
CA VAL A 333 7.99 17.54 6.18
C VAL A 333 8.46 18.40 5.00
N GLN A 334 9.29 19.40 5.24
CA GLN A 334 9.90 20.27 4.23
C GLN A 334 11.40 20.00 4.11
N ASN A 335 11.94 20.06 2.89
CA ASN A 335 13.38 20.12 2.68
C ASN A 335 13.88 21.58 2.65
N ASP A 336 15.19 21.73 2.49
CA ASP A 336 15.89 23.03 2.47
C ASP A 336 15.49 23.92 1.27
N ASN A 337 14.79 23.35 0.25
CA ASN A 337 14.22 24.08 -0.88
C ASN A 337 12.75 24.52 -0.64
N ASN A 338 12.20 24.28 0.57
CA ASN A 338 10.77 24.39 0.92
C ASN A 338 9.84 23.43 0.15
N GLU A 339 10.34 22.36 -0.47
CA GLU A 339 9.51 21.32 -1.08
C GLU A 339 8.94 20.43 0.04
N THR A 340 7.62 20.23 0.03
CA THR A 340 6.90 19.40 1.02
C THR A 340 6.88 17.92 0.61
N THR A 341 6.84 17.00 1.58
CA THR A 341 6.63 15.56 1.35
C THR A 341 5.67 14.96 2.38
N ALA A 342 4.77 14.08 1.93
CA ALA A 342 3.77 13.40 2.77
C ALA A 342 4.42 12.38 3.67
N VAL A 343 4.00 12.42 4.93
CA VAL A 343 4.47 11.50 5.95
C VAL A 343 3.32 11.01 6.82
N LEU A 344 3.45 9.75 7.23
CA LEU A 344 2.67 9.16 8.30
C LEU A 344 3.62 8.83 9.45
N TRP A 345 3.22 9.23 10.66
CA TRP A 345 3.81 8.72 11.90
C TRP A 345 2.81 7.76 12.55
N LYS A 346 3.29 6.66 13.10
CA LYS A 346 2.48 5.77 13.93
C LYS A 346 2.74 6.04 15.40
N LEU A 347 1.68 6.01 16.20
CA LEU A 347 1.71 6.20 17.64
C LEU A 347 1.55 4.84 18.34
N ASP A 348 2.64 4.33 18.91
CA ASP A 348 2.62 3.17 19.80
C ASP A 348 2.56 3.63 21.26
N TYR A 349 1.51 4.41 21.58
CA TYR A 349 1.27 4.85 22.94
C TYR A 349 0.73 3.72 23.80
N LYS A 350 1.59 3.19 24.69
CA LYS A 350 1.18 2.27 25.76
C LYS A 350 1.03 3.10 27.04
N PRO A 351 -0.21 3.30 27.56
CA PRO A 351 -0.39 4.06 28.79
C PRO A 351 0.39 3.38 29.93
N PRO A 352 1.07 4.16 30.81
CA PRO A 352 1.79 3.58 31.93
C PRO A 352 0.82 2.78 32.79
N MET A 353 1.14 1.51 33.05
CA MET A 353 0.31 0.66 33.91
C MET A 353 0.14 1.34 35.27
N THR A 354 -1.10 1.69 35.61
CA THR A 354 -1.43 2.11 36.97
C THR A 354 -1.10 0.93 37.90
N PRO A 355 -0.29 1.14 38.95
CA PRO A 355 -0.12 0.11 39.97
C PRO A 355 -1.49 -0.25 40.52
N LEU A 356 -1.84 -1.53 40.51
CA LEU A 356 -3.07 -2.01 41.14
C LEU A 356 -3.10 -1.50 42.58
N GLU A 357 -4.20 -0.83 42.97
CA GLU A 357 -4.37 -0.44 44.37
C GLU A 357 -4.19 -1.69 45.25
N PRO A 358 -3.34 -1.64 46.30
CA PRO A 358 -3.13 -2.79 47.16
C PRO A 358 -4.48 -3.19 47.76
N SER A 359 -4.91 -4.43 47.48
CA SER A 359 -6.19 -4.97 47.93
C SER A 359 -6.35 -4.74 49.42
N LYS A 360 -7.44 -4.06 49.82
CA LYS A 360 -7.74 -3.80 51.23
C LYS A 360 -7.60 -5.10 52.05
N PRO A 361 -6.88 -5.09 53.19
CA PRO A 361 -6.74 -6.26 54.02
C PRO A 361 -8.12 -6.85 54.35
N VAL A 362 -8.28 -8.16 54.17
CA VAL A 362 -9.51 -8.86 54.55
C VAL A 362 -9.61 -8.84 56.06
N ASP A 363 -10.72 -8.30 56.57
CA ASP A 363 -10.98 -8.16 58.00
C ASP A 363 -10.96 -9.57 58.66
N PRO A 364 -10.17 -9.81 59.73
CA PRO A 364 -9.99 -11.15 60.27
C PRO A 364 -11.29 -11.71 60.84
N THR A 365 -11.74 -12.82 60.29
CA THR A 365 -12.93 -13.53 60.78
C THR A 365 -12.69 -14.11 62.17
N LYS A 366 -13.71 -14.01 63.02
CA LYS A 366 -13.66 -14.36 64.44
C LYS A 366 -13.30 -15.85 64.62
N PRO A 367 -12.27 -16.20 65.42
CA PRO A 367 -11.76 -17.57 65.47
C PRO A 367 -12.73 -18.52 66.18
N LEU A 368 -12.93 -19.72 65.59
CA LEU A 368 -13.67 -20.82 66.19
C LEU A 368 -12.71 -21.90 66.70
N THR A 369 -12.58 -21.99 68.04
CA THR A 369 -11.92 -23.07 68.81
C THR A 369 -10.42 -23.32 68.56
N PRO A 370 -9.67 -23.82 69.58
CA PRO A 370 -8.22 -23.88 69.51
C PRO A 370 -7.72 -25.10 68.73
N LEU A 371 -7.06 -24.84 67.59
CA LEU A 371 -6.09 -25.74 66.96
C LEU A 371 -4.66 -25.32 67.38
N GLU A 372 -3.73 -26.29 67.41
CA GLU A 372 -2.34 -26.04 67.80
C GLU A 372 -1.66 -24.99 66.90
N PRO A 373 -0.72 -24.18 67.42
CA PRO A 373 -0.14 -23.07 66.67
C PRO A 373 0.79 -23.58 65.56
N SER A 374 0.33 -23.48 64.31
CA SER A 374 1.21 -23.51 63.14
C SER A 374 2.21 -22.35 63.22
N LYS A 375 3.47 -22.59 62.83
CA LYS A 375 4.53 -21.56 62.82
C LYS A 375 4.08 -20.30 62.06
N PRO A 376 4.51 -19.09 62.47
CA PRO A 376 4.18 -17.88 61.73
C PRO A 376 4.66 -17.97 60.29
N VAL A 377 3.77 -17.71 59.34
CA VAL A 377 4.17 -17.47 57.95
C VAL A 377 4.89 -16.14 57.94
N THR A 378 6.14 -16.11 57.50
CA THR A 378 6.90 -14.87 57.31
C THR A 378 6.13 -13.97 56.35
N PRO A 379 5.92 -12.67 56.66
CA PRO A 379 5.33 -11.74 55.71
C PRO A 379 6.11 -11.77 54.41
N THR A 380 5.44 -12.04 53.30
CA THR A 380 6.05 -11.87 51.98
C THR A 380 6.36 -10.39 51.83
N GLU A 381 7.62 -10.06 51.54
CA GLU A 381 8.04 -8.68 51.33
C GLU A 381 7.19 -8.07 50.20
N PRO A 382 6.60 -6.88 50.36
CA PRO A 382 5.82 -6.26 49.31
C PRO A 382 6.69 -6.13 48.06
N LEU A 383 6.22 -6.67 46.93
CA LEU A 383 6.89 -6.47 45.65
C LEU A 383 7.07 -4.97 45.45
N THR A 384 8.32 -4.52 45.36
CA THR A 384 8.62 -3.14 44.99
C THR A 384 7.96 -2.86 43.65
N PRO A 385 7.09 -1.84 43.55
CA PRO A 385 6.54 -1.46 42.26
C PRO A 385 7.69 -1.21 41.28
N PRO A 386 7.61 -1.71 40.03
CA PRO A 386 8.63 -1.39 39.04
C PRO A 386 8.73 0.14 38.92
N GLU A 387 9.95 0.67 38.85
CA GLU A 387 10.14 2.11 38.64
C GLU A 387 9.37 2.55 37.39
N PRO A 388 8.60 3.66 37.45
CA PRO A 388 7.89 4.14 36.29
C PRO A 388 8.89 4.48 35.19
N THR A 389 8.85 3.72 34.10
CA THR A 389 9.68 3.94 32.92
C THR A 389 9.45 5.36 32.42
N LYS A 390 10.53 6.13 32.23
CA LYS A 390 10.45 7.49 31.67
C LYS A 390 9.69 7.44 30.34
N PRO A 391 8.72 8.35 30.10
CA PRO A 391 7.98 8.37 28.85
C PRO A 391 8.91 8.59 27.65
N VAL A 392 9.05 7.55 26.83
CA VAL A 392 9.71 7.59 25.52
C VAL A 392 8.77 8.31 24.54
N ASN A 393 9.30 8.88 23.45
CA ASN A 393 8.46 9.42 22.39
C ASN A 393 7.57 8.28 21.83
N PRO A 394 6.22 8.40 21.85
CA PRO A 394 5.35 7.34 21.36
C PRO A 394 5.27 7.26 19.83
N ALA A 395 5.83 8.23 19.11
CA ALA A 395 5.83 8.27 17.66
C ALA A 395 7.00 7.47 17.03
N SER A 396 6.69 6.75 15.95
CA SER A 396 7.66 6.15 15.05
C SER A 396 8.49 7.21 14.29
N ASP A 397 9.55 6.78 13.60
CA ASP A 397 10.04 7.56 12.46
C ASP A 397 8.96 7.57 11.35
N PRO A 398 8.82 8.65 10.56
CA PRO A 398 7.78 8.72 9.54
C PRO A 398 8.09 7.86 8.32
N ILE A 399 7.06 7.51 7.55
CA ILE A 399 7.18 6.89 6.22
C ILE A 399 6.74 7.83 5.10
N TYR A 400 7.47 7.86 3.99
CA TYR A 400 7.08 8.57 2.76
C TYR A 400 6.10 7.74 1.97
N ILE A 401 4.91 8.28 1.75
CA ILE A 401 3.80 7.49 1.23
C ILE A 401 4.00 7.15 -0.27
N ILE A 402 4.49 8.09 -1.10
CA ILE A 402 4.85 7.82 -2.52
C ILE A 402 5.93 6.74 -2.63
N LYS A 403 7.09 6.94 -1.98
CA LYS A 403 8.22 6.00 -2.08
C LYS A 403 7.84 4.61 -1.59
N THR A 404 6.99 4.52 -0.56
CA THR A 404 6.49 3.23 -0.07
C THR A 404 5.63 2.54 -1.15
N ARG A 405 4.78 3.27 -1.86
CA ARG A 405 4.00 2.75 -3.00
C ARG A 405 4.88 2.33 -4.19
N ASP A 406 5.94 3.08 -4.50
CA ASP A 406 6.90 2.71 -5.55
C ASP A 406 7.57 1.34 -5.30
N THR A 407 7.80 0.97 -4.03
CA THR A 407 8.33 -0.36 -3.72
C THR A 407 7.36 -1.47 -4.13
N LEU A 408 6.04 -1.28 -4.02
CA LEU A 408 5.04 -2.26 -4.47
C LEU A 408 5.11 -2.50 -5.98
N THR A 409 5.36 -1.46 -6.78
CA THR A 409 5.59 -1.58 -8.23
C THR A 409 6.79 -2.49 -8.54
N LYS A 410 7.92 -2.25 -7.87
CA LYS A 410 9.14 -3.07 -8.02
C LYS A 410 8.92 -4.53 -7.59
N MET A 411 8.16 -4.75 -6.51
CA MET A 411 7.77 -6.09 -6.04
C MET A 411 6.87 -6.81 -7.06
N ALA A 412 6.00 -6.08 -7.76
CA ALA A 412 5.10 -6.62 -8.77
C ALA A 412 5.83 -7.07 -10.04
N ASP A 413 6.72 -6.24 -10.59
CA ASP A 413 7.53 -6.61 -11.76
C ASP A 413 8.41 -7.83 -11.46
N SER A 414 9.09 -7.82 -10.30
CA SER A 414 9.93 -8.93 -9.84
C SER A 414 9.12 -10.23 -9.68
N ASN A 415 7.90 -10.16 -9.10
CA ASN A 415 6.99 -11.31 -9.00
C ASN A 415 6.76 -12.00 -10.35
N TYR A 416 6.42 -11.24 -11.41
CA TYR A 416 6.09 -11.86 -12.70
C TYR A 416 7.32 -12.44 -13.40
N GLN A 417 8.48 -11.78 -13.32
CA GLN A 417 9.72 -12.36 -13.85
C GLN A 417 10.09 -13.69 -13.18
N ILE A 418 9.75 -13.84 -11.90
CA ILE A 418 9.96 -15.09 -11.15
C ILE A 418 8.94 -16.17 -11.56
N LEU A 419 7.66 -15.81 -11.76
CA LEU A 419 6.67 -16.75 -12.31
C LEU A 419 7.08 -17.26 -13.71
N ASP A 420 7.60 -16.38 -14.56
CA ASP A 420 8.15 -16.72 -15.88
C ASP A 420 9.37 -17.68 -15.79
N LEU A 421 10.26 -17.49 -14.80
CA LEU A 421 11.37 -18.42 -14.52
C LEU A 421 10.84 -19.81 -14.14
N TYR A 422 9.85 -19.91 -13.26
CA TYR A 422 9.32 -21.21 -12.85
C TYR A 422 8.49 -21.89 -13.95
N GLN A 423 7.87 -21.13 -14.86
CA GLN A 423 7.30 -21.63 -16.10
C GLN A 423 8.38 -22.23 -17.03
N THR A 424 9.52 -21.55 -17.16
CA THR A 424 10.70 -22.03 -17.91
C THR A 424 11.24 -23.34 -17.32
N ALA A 425 11.39 -23.40 -15.99
CA ALA A 425 11.87 -24.57 -15.25
C ALA A 425 10.92 -25.78 -15.36
N LEU A 426 9.60 -25.54 -15.34
CA LEU A 426 8.59 -26.59 -15.56
C LEU A 426 8.67 -27.19 -16.96
N TYR A 427 8.79 -26.34 -17.99
CA TYR A 427 8.96 -26.78 -19.38
C TYR A 427 10.19 -27.69 -19.51
N ASN A 428 11.34 -27.23 -19.00
CA ASN A 428 12.58 -28.00 -19.03
C ASN A 428 12.47 -29.33 -18.28
N LEU A 429 11.80 -29.37 -17.13
CA LEU A 429 11.61 -30.58 -16.35
C LEU A 429 10.67 -31.59 -17.02
N ALA A 430 9.63 -31.13 -17.71
CA ALA A 430 8.71 -31.98 -18.48
C ALA A 430 9.38 -32.57 -19.73
N GLU A 431 10.36 -31.86 -20.31
CA GLU A 431 11.14 -32.31 -21.47
C GLU A 431 12.39 -33.13 -21.09
N SER A 432 12.74 -33.21 -19.79
CA SER A 432 13.87 -34.00 -19.26
C SER A 432 13.69 -35.49 -19.53
N ARG A 433 14.53 -36.04 -20.42
CA ARG A 433 14.40 -37.42 -20.91
C ARG A 433 15.75 -38.10 -21.13
N CYS A 434 15.78 -39.38 -20.80
CA CYS A 434 16.92 -40.26 -21.08
C CYS A 434 17.02 -40.58 -22.58
N GLN A 435 18.22 -40.50 -23.15
CA GLN A 435 18.48 -40.84 -24.55
C GLN A 435 18.61 -42.36 -24.68
N MET A 436 17.49 -43.03 -24.95
CA MET A 436 17.36 -44.49 -24.92
C MET A 436 17.68 -45.18 -26.26
N GLY A 437 17.58 -44.48 -27.39
CA GLY A 437 17.73 -45.08 -28.72
C GLY A 437 16.80 -46.29 -28.94
N ASP A 438 17.38 -47.41 -29.38
CA ASP A 438 16.67 -48.65 -29.67
C ASP A 438 16.49 -49.59 -28.47
N ASP A 439 17.17 -49.32 -27.36
CA ASP A 439 17.15 -50.14 -26.14
C ASP A 439 15.81 -50.05 -25.38
N ASN A 440 15.67 -50.83 -24.29
CA ASN A 440 14.41 -50.96 -23.58
C ASN A 440 14.39 -50.21 -22.24
N TYR A 441 15.56 -49.95 -21.66
CA TYR A 441 15.72 -49.25 -20.40
C TYR A 441 16.75 -48.15 -20.55
N CYS A 442 16.57 -47.05 -19.82
CA CYS A 442 17.53 -45.97 -19.78
C CYS A 442 17.48 -45.29 -18.42
N ALA A 443 18.63 -45.01 -17.83
CA ALA A 443 18.75 -44.23 -16.60
C ALA A 443 19.89 -43.22 -16.73
N GLY A 444 19.80 -42.09 -16.02
CA GLY A 444 20.84 -41.08 -16.12
C GLY A 444 20.67 -39.88 -15.22
N LEU A 445 21.58 -38.93 -15.43
CA LEU A 445 21.74 -37.72 -14.64
C LEU A 445 21.70 -36.52 -15.58
N PHE A 446 21.14 -35.40 -15.10
CA PHE A 446 21.12 -34.15 -15.84
C PHE A 446 21.37 -32.95 -14.93
N THR A 447 21.87 -31.87 -15.52
CA THR A 447 21.86 -30.54 -14.94
C THR A 447 21.23 -29.56 -15.93
N GLN A 448 20.48 -28.61 -15.41
CA GLN A 448 19.72 -27.61 -16.15
C GLN A 448 20.01 -26.24 -15.57
N TYR A 449 20.23 -25.28 -16.46
CA TYR A 449 20.30 -23.85 -16.17
C TYR A 449 19.10 -23.16 -16.84
N ASP A 450 18.20 -22.64 -16.02
CA ASP A 450 17.08 -21.80 -16.42
C ASP A 450 17.46 -20.33 -16.19
N ASN A 451 17.23 -19.44 -17.15
CA ASN A 451 17.40 -17.99 -16.97
C ASN A 451 16.26 -17.20 -17.64
N VAL A 452 15.69 -16.27 -16.89
CA VAL A 452 14.71 -15.28 -17.37
C VAL A 452 15.05 -13.93 -16.76
N HIS A 453 15.42 -12.98 -17.61
CA HIS A 453 15.89 -11.65 -17.20
C HIS A 453 17.04 -11.76 -16.16
N GLN A 454 16.93 -11.09 -15.01
CA GLN A 454 17.91 -11.16 -13.92
C GLN A 454 17.85 -12.44 -13.08
N ASN A 455 16.83 -13.28 -13.26
CA ASN A 455 16.60 -14.49 -12.47
C ASN A 455 17.30 -15.70 -13.12
N ASN A 456 17.91 -16.56 -12.31
CA ASN A 456 18.43 -17.84 -12.78
C ASN A 456 18.26 -18.97 -11.75
N ARG A 457 18.23 -20.20 -12.25
CA ARG A 457 18.09 -21.42 -11.47
C ARG A 457 18.99 -22.51 -12.06
N VAL A 458 19.79 -23.14 -11.21
CA VAL A 458 20.54 -24.36 -11.52
C VAL A 458 19.88 -25.51 -10.80
N ALA A 459 19.48 -26.55 -11.53
CA ALA A 459 18.93 -27.77 -10.94
C ALA A 459 19.59 -29.03 -11.50
N THR A 460 19.93 -29.95 -10.61
CA THR A 460 20.52 -31.25 -10.95
C THR A 460 19.51 -32.35 -10.64
N GLY A 461 19.43 -33.37 -11.48
CA GLY A 461 18.40 -34.39 -11.38
C GLY A 461 18.78 -35.75 -11.93
N VAL A 462 17.89 -36.72 -11.69
CA VAL A 462 17.90 -38.07 -12.25
C VAL A 462 16.73 -38.23 -13.20
N PHE A 463 16.90 -39.02 -14.26
CA PHE A 463 15.78 -39.52 -15.05
C PHE A 463 15.87 -41.04 -15.24
N GLY A 464 14.72 -41.65 -15.54
CA GLY A 464 14.61 -43.03 -15.96
C GLY A 464 13.52 -43.18 -17.01
N SER A 465 13.76 -44.04 -18.01
CA SER A 465 12.83 -44.38 -19.08
C SER A 465 12.74 -45.89 -19.23
N PHE A 466 11.58 -46.40 -19.63
CA PHE A 466 11.44 -47.76 -20.11
C PHE A 466 10.43 -47.88 -21.25
N ARG A 467 10.71 -48.80 -22.16
CA ARG A 467 9.87 -49.17 -23.31
C ARG A 467 8.97 -50.34 -22.92
N LEU A 468 7.68 -50.25 -23.20
CA LEU A 468 6.71 -51.30 -22.85
C LEU A 468 6.81 -52.48 -23.83
N PRO A 469 6.61 -53.73 -23.37
CA PRO A 469 6.52 -54.89 -24.25
C PRO A 469 5.29 -54.89 -25.17
N ALA A 470 4.24 -54.14 -24.80
CA ALA A 470 3.12 -53.84 -25.68
C ALA A 470 3.53 -52.71 -26.62
N GLU A 471 3.39 -52.96 -27.93
CA GLU A 471 4.09 -52.27 -29.01
C GLU A 471 4.10 -50.73 -28.91
N ASN A 472 5.25 -50.14 -29.24
CA ASN A 472 5.43 -48.72 -29.57
C ASN A 472 5.25 -47.67 -28.45
N TRP A 473 5.09 -48.08 -27.19
CA TRP A 473 5.04 -47.15 -26.04
C TRP A 473 6.35 -47.08 -25.25
N THR A 474 6.74 -45.87 -24.88
CA THR A 474 7.83 -45.57 -23.94
C THR A 474 7.30 -44.64 -22.86
N LEU A 475 7.68 -44.85 -21.60
CA LEU A 475 7.38 -43.90 -20.52
C LEU A 475 8.61 -43.61 -19.67
N GLY A 476 8.64 -42.44 -19.06
CA GLY A 476 9.75 -42.01 -18.22
C GLY A 476 9.35 -41.01 -17.15
N ALA A 477 10.25 -40.84 -16.19
CA ALA A 477 10.13 -39.90 -15.09
C ALA A 477 11.45 -39.19 -14.83
N SER A 478 11.37 -37.97 -14.32
CA SER A 478 12.49 -37.12 -13.94
C SER A 478 12.27 -36.53 -12.54
N LEU A 479 13.36 -36.36 -11.79
CA LEU A 479 13.37 -35.68 -10.49
C LEU A 479 14.53 -34.69 -10.51
N ASN A 480 14.29 -33.40 -10.24
CA ASN A 480 15.36 -32.40 -10.09
C ASN A 480 15.32 -31.69 -8.74
N PHE A 481 16.49 -31.28 -8.27
CA PHE A 481 16.69 -30.50 -7.06
C PHE A 481 17.38 -29.19 -7.44
N ALA A 482 16.81 -28.05 -7.05
CA ALA A 482 17.44 -26.77 -7.24
C ALA A 482 18.68 -26.68 -6.33
N VAL A 483 19.86 -26.51 -6.93
CA VAL A 483 21.17 -26.44 -6.25
C VAL A 483 21.56 -24.99 -5.97
N ASN A 484 21.25 -24.10 -6.92
CA ASN A 484 21.42 -22.66 -6.78
C ASN A 484 20.24 -21.96 -7.43
N THR A 485 19.76 -20.87 -6.85
CA THR A 485 18.70 -20.04 -7.45
C THR A 485 18.93 -18.61 -7.03
N ARG A 486 19.01 -17.71 -8.01
CA ARG A 486 19.08 -16.26 -7.81
C ARG A 486 17.82 -15.66 -8.41
N LEU A 487 17.03 -15.00 -7.58
CA LEU A 487 15.82 -14.30 -8.01
C LEU A 487 16.10 -12.79 -8.07
N ALA A 488 15.11 -12.04 -8.55
CA ALA A 488 15.09 -10.58 -8.56
C ALA A 488 15.12 -10.00 -7.14
N ASP A 489 15.54 -8.74 -7.03
CA ASP A 489 15.68 -8.04 -5.75
C ASP A 489 14.41 -8.15 -4.89
N GLY A 490 14.61 -8.48 -3.61
CA GLY A 490 13.51 -8.69 -2.67
C GLY A 490 12.91 -10.09 -2.69
N TYR A 491 13.46 -11.05 -3.44
CA TYR A 491 13.04 -12.46 -3.40
C TYR A 491 14.22 -13.38 -3.13
N ASP A 492 14.11 -14.20 -2.09
CA ASP A 492 15.08 -15.23 -1.74
C ASP A 492 14.39 -16.59 -1.62
N THR A 493 15.09 -17.66 -2.00
CA THR A 493 14.62 -19.03 -1.77
C THR A 493 14.90 -19.45 -0.32
N ARG A 494 13.95 -20.13 0.33
CA ARG A 494 14.10 -20.61 1.72
C ARG A 494 13.69 -22.08 1.85
N GLY A 495 14.06 -22.69 2.98
CA GLY A 495 13.66 -24.05 3.34
C GLY A 495 14.42 -25.14 2.59
N ASN A 496 13.92 -26.38 2.70
CA ASN A 496 14.44 -27.50 1.91
C ASN A 496 13.73 -27.49 0.55
N ASN A 497 14.50 -27.38 -0.54
CA ASN A 497 13.95 -27.40 -1.89
C ASN A 497 13.23 -28.74 -2.15
N HIS A 498 11.92 -28.67 -2.33
CA HIS A 498 11.10 -29.82 -2.75
C HIS A 498 11.56 -30.28 -4.14
N PRO A 499 11.73 -31.59 -4.40
CA PRO A 499 12.12 -32.06 -5.71
C PRO A 499 11.04 -31.68 -6.75
N GLY A 500 11.46 -31.09 -7.85
CA GLY A 500 10.63 -31.01 -9.04
C GLY A 500 10.44 -32.41 -9.61
N VAL A 501 9.21 -32.76 -9.98
CA VAL A 501 8.86 -34.05 -10.57
C VAL A 501 8.40 -33.85 -12.01
N GLY A 502 8.98 -34.58 -12.96
CA GLY A 502 8.49 -34.68 -14.33
C GLY A 502 8.12 -36.12 -14.70
N ALA A 503 7.18 -36.28 -15.61
CA ALA A 503 6.78 -37.58 -16.15
C ALA A 503 6.30 -37.44 -17.60
N TRP A 504 6.53 -38.45 -18.41
CA TRP A 504 6.08 -38.46 -19.80
C TRP A 504 5.75 -39.87 -20.30
N LEU A 505 4.82 -39.93 -21.26
CA LEU A 505 4.37 -41.12 -21.95
C LEU A 505 4.36 -40.82 -23.46
N ARG A 506 5.10 -41.62 -24.24
CA ARG A 506 5.31 -41.43 -25.67
C ARG A 506 4.87 -42.67 -26.45
N TYR A 507 4.13 -42.45 -27.53
CA TYR A 507 3.91 -43.41 -28.61
C TYR A 507 4.81 -43.06 -29.80
N GLN A 508 5.43 -44.08 -30.41
CA GLN A 508 6.27 -43.93 -31.61
C GLN A 508 5.90 -45.04 -32.62
N GLU A 509 5.36 -44.71 -33.79
CA GLU A 509 5.05 -45.72 -34.84
C GLU A 509 6.30 -46.54 -35.21
N ASN A 510 7.45 -45.89 -35.28
CA ASN A 510 8.77 -46.50 -35.43
C ASN A 510 9.72 -45.98 -34.33
N LYS A 511 10.63 -46.81 -33.83
CA LYS A 511 11.55 -46.47 -32.71
C LYS A 511 12.39 -45.21 -32.96
N ASP A 512 12.74 -44.95 -34.22
CA ASP A 512 13.53 -43.80 -34.67
C ASP A 512 12.73 -42.47 -34.73
N ASN A 513 11.41 -42.52 -34.55
CA ASN A 513 10.41 -41.46 -34.74
C ASN A 513 10.03 -41.14 -36.19
N SER A 514 10.39 -41.98 -37.16
CA SER A 514 9.76 -41.93 -38.48
C SER A 514 8.27 -42.31 -38.38
N GLY A 515 7.43 -41.71 -39.22
CA GLY A 515 5.98 -41.84 -39.12
C GLY A 515 5.38 -41.12 -37.91
N PHE A 516 4.19 -41.53 -37.49
CA PHE A 516 3.42 -40.87 -36.44
C PHE A 516 4.07 -41.06 -35.07
N ASN A 517 4.20 -39.96 -34.32
CA ASN A 517 4.59 -39.99 -32.92
C ASN A 517 3.75 -39.02 -32.10
N SER A 518 3.50 -39.37 -30.84
CA SER A 518 2.72 -38.54 -29.92
C SER A 518 3.22 -38.70 -28.49
N GLU A 519 3.10 -37.65 -27.69
CA GLU A 519 3.64 -37.61 -26.34
C GLU A 519 2.75 -36.80 -25.41
N LEU A 520 2.52 -37.32 -24.20
CA LEU A 520 1.96 -36.58 -23.07
C LEU A 520 3.07 -36.41 -22.03
N SER A 521 3.51 -35.19 -21.76
CA SER A 521 4.44 -34.86 -20.68
C SER A 521 3.78 -33.95 -19.63
N ALA A 522 4.23 -34.07 -18.38
CA ALA A 522 3.76 -33.25 -17.27
C ALA A 522 4.90 -32.98 -16.29
N ALA A 523 4.83 -31.85 -15.58
CA ALA A 523 5.75 -31.52 -14.51
C ALA A 523 5.06 -30.77 -13.36
N PHE A 524 5.62 -30.93 -12.17
CA PHE A 524 5.25 -30.24 -10.94
C PHE A 524 6.50 -29.72 -10.22
N LEU A 525 6.42 -28.52 -9.65
CA LEU A 525 7.43 -28.01 -8.72
C LEU A 525 6.81 -27.20 -7.59
N GLN A 526 7.54 -27.11 -6.47
CA GLN A 526 7.27 -26.20 -5.37
C GLN A 526 8.58 -25.54 -4.89
N GLN A 527 8.53 -24.25 -4.59
CA GLN A 527 9.62 -23.50 -3.95
C GLN A 527 9.06 -22.64 -2.82
N ASP A 528 9.63 -22.72 -1.63
CA ASP A 528 9.32 -21.79 -0.54
C ASP A 528 10.23 -20.54 -0.66
N LEU A 529 9.67 -19.37 -0.35
CA LEU A 529 10.27 -18.04 -0.53
C LEU A 529 10.29 -17.23 0.77
N GLU A 530 11.38 -16.50 1.00
CA GLU A 530 11.37 -15.28 1.82
C GLU A 530 11.27 -14.08 0.86
N ILE A 531 10.36 -13.15 1.14
CA ILE A 531 10.12 -12.00 0.28
C ILE A 531 10.30 -10.74 1.12
N THR A 532 11.16 -9.84 0.65
CA THR A 532 11.61 -8.62 1.33
C THR A 532 11.31 -7.39 0.46
N ARG A 533 10.34 -6.58 0.86
CA ARG A 533 10.14 -5.23 0.35
C ARG A 533 11.29 -4.35 0.84
N GLN A 534 12.25 -4.12 -0.04
CA GLN A 534 13.52 -3.46 0.27
C GLN A 534 13.33 -2.03 0.77
N GLU A 535 14.13 -1.68 1.77
CA GLU A 535 14.16 -0.34 2.34
C GLU A 535 14.83 0.67 1.41
N HIS A 536 14.13 1.78 1.20
CA HIS A 536 14.68 3.05 0.73
C HIS A 536 14.47 4.12 1.80
N LEU A 537 15.25 5.21 1.75
CA LEU A 537 15.20 6.27 2.74
C LEU A 537 13.77 6.83 2.93
N GLY A 538 13.21 6.61 4.11
CA GLY A 538 11.84 6.91 4.49
C GLY A 538 10.79 5.92 3.95
N THR A 539 11.11 4.63 3.96
CA THR A 539 10.18 3.51 3.76
C THR A 539 10.61 2.40 4.71
N GLU A 540 9.77 1.39 4.93
CA GLU A 540 10.10 0.29 5.86
C GLU A 540 10.57 -0.98 5.18
N ASN A 541 11.46 -1.71 5.85
CA ASN A 541 11.94 -3.04 5.46
C ASN A 541 10.91 -4.15 5.78
N GLY A 542 9.96 -4.36 4.87
CA GLY A 542 8.91 -5.37 5.04
C GLY A 542 9.36 -6.77 4.65
N LYS A 543 9.20 -7.77 5.53
CA LYS A 543 9.51 -9.18 5.22
C LYS A 543 8.31 -10.09 5.41
N GLY A 544 8.09 -11.03 4.50
CA GLY A 544 7.06 -12.06 4.63
C GLY A 544 7.42 -13.37 3.92
N ASN A 545 6.65 -14.43 4.17
CA ASN A 545 6.91 -15.77 3.64
C ASN A 545 5.81 -16.24 2.72
N SER A 546 6.20 -16.89 1.64
CA SER A 546 5.29 -17.37 0.59
C SER A 546 5.82 -18.66 -0.02
N ASP A 547 5.02 -19.33 -0.84
CA ASP A 547 5.46 -20.41 -1.70
C ASP A 547 5.05 -20.17 -3.16
N ILE A 548 5.83 -20.70 -4.10
CA ILE A 548 5.46 -20.89 -5.50
C ILE A 548 5.13 -22.36 -5.72
N LYS A 549 3.98 -22.62 -6.34
CA LYS A 549 3.59 -23.93 -6.87
C LYS A 549 3.38 -23.83 -8.37
N GLY A 550 3.89 -24.80 -9.10
CA GLY A 550 3.88 -24.83 -10.56
C GLY A 550 3.40 -26.17 -11.10
N TYR A 551 2.53 -26.13 -12.11
CA TYR A 551 2.03 -27.28 -12.85
C TYR A 551 2.18 -27.05 -14.34
N TYR A 552 2.61 -28.07 -15.08
CA TYR A 552 2.75 -28.06 -16.53
C TYR A 552 2.26 -29.38 -17.12
N VAL A 553 1.57 -29.31 -18.27
CA VAL A 553 1.15 -30.46 -19.08
C VAL A 553 1.30 -30.10 -20.55
N LYS A 554 1.87 -30.98 -21.37
CA LYS A 554 1.99 -30.82 -22.82
C LYS A 554 1.56 -32.10 -23.52
N PHE A 555 0.64 -31.99 -24.46
CA PHE A 555 0.31 -33.07 -25.38
C PHE A 555 0.83 -32.71 -26.78
N THR A 556 1.76 -33.49 -27.31
CA THR A 556 2.42 -33.30 -28.61
C THR A 556 1.98 -34.38 -29.59
N THR A 557 1.86 -34.01 -30.86
CA THR A 557 1.75 -34.93 -31.99
C THR A 557 2.68 -34.46 -33.11
N GLY A 558 3.34 -35.39 -33.79
CA GLY A 558 4.23 -35.10 -34.89
C GLY A 558 4.26 -36.25 -35.90
N TYR A 559 4.81 -35.98 -37.08
CA TYR A 559 4.99 -36.98 -38.13
C TYR A 559 6.40 -36.88 -38.70
N GLY A 560 7.25 -37.87 -38.41
CA GLY A 560 8.64 -37.88 -38.84
C GLY A 560 8.79 -38.27 -40.31
N ILE A 561 9.34 -37.36 -41.11
CA ILE A 561 9.59 -37.51 -42.54
C ILE A 561 11.08 -37.72 -42.74
N THR A 562 11.46 -38.91 -43.21
CA THR A 562 12.85 -39.23 -43.57
C THR A 562 13.22 -38.56 -44.88
N VAL A 563 14.03 -37.50 -44.82
CA VAL A 563 14.46 -36.69 -45.98
C VAL A 563 15.73 -37.27 -46.62
N SER A 564 16.58 -37.91 -45.81
CA SER A 564 17.69 -38.76 -46.26
C SER A 564 17.98 -39.83 -45.21
N GLU A 565 18.84 -40.80 -45.51
CA GLU A 565 19.23 -41.89 -44.58
C GLU A 565 19.69 -41.38 -43.20
N ASN A 566 20.23 -40.16 -43.14
CA ASN A 566 20.73 -39.53 -41.93
C ASN A 566 19.85 -38.37 -41.42
N THR A 567 18.73 -38.04 -42.06
CA THR A 567 17.97 -36.81 -41.76
C THR A 567 16.47 -37.06 -41.63
N LEU A 568 15.94 -36.79 -40.43
CA LEU A 568 14.52 -36.84 -40.12
C LEU A 568 14.02 -35.40 -39.85
N VAL A 569 12.91 -35.02 -40.50
CA VAL A 569 12.21 -33.75 -40.26
C VAL A 569 10.82 -34.05 -39.73
N THR A 570 10.48 -33.50 -38.56
CA THR A 570 9.23 -33.76 -37.85
C THR A 570 8.45 -32.45 -37.68
N PRO A 571 7.54 -32.10 -38.61
CA PRO A 571 6.47 -31.15 -38.30
C PRO A 571 5.68 -31.65 -37.08
N LEU A 572 5.38 -30.73 -36.16
CA LEU A 572 4.68 -31.02 -34.91
C LEU A 572 3.64 -29.96 -34.55
N ALA A 573 2.65 -30.39 -33.78
CA ALA A 573 1.71 -29.54 -33.06
C ALA A 573 1.62 -30.02 -31.61
N ALA A 574 1.51 -29.10 -30.65
CA ALA A 574 1.27 -29.47 -29.25
C ALA A 574 0.27 -28.53 -28.57
N ILE A 575 -0.50 -29.06 -27.64
CA ILE A 575 -1.28 -28.26 -26.68
C ILE A 575 -0.49 -28.22 -25.37
N LYS A 576 -0.15 -27.01 -24.91
CA LYS A 576 0.55 -26.74 -23.66
C LYS A 576 -0.41 -26.11 -22.66
N TYR A 577 -0.46 -26.64 -21.46
CA TYR A 577 -1.14 -26.07 -20.31
C TYR A 577 -0.13 -25.81 -19.20
N HIS A 578 -0.17 -24.64 -18.59
CA HIS A 578 0.59 -24.37 -17.37
C HIS A 578 -0.17 -23.48 -16.40
N ASN A 579 0.16 -23.63 -15.12
CA ASN A 579 -0.36 -22.83 -14.02
C ASN A 579 0.74 -22.66 -12.96
N VAL A 580 1.28 -21.45 -12.84
CA VAL A 580 2.31 -21.10 -11.85
C VAL A 580 1.74 -20.05 -10.92
N THR A 581 1.78 -20.29 -9.61
CA THR A 581 1.13 -19.42 -8.62
C THR A 581 2.00 -19.20 -7.40
N ARG A 582 2.14 -17.95 -6.97
CA ARG A 582 2.66 -17.53 -5.66
C ARG A 582 1.50 -17.38 -4.67
N ALA A 583 1.57 -18.03 -3.51
CA ALA A 583 0.60 -17.88 -2.42
C ALA A 583 0.56 -16.44 -1.86
N GLY A 584 -0.59 -15.99 -1.34
CA GLY A 584 -0.67 -14.70 -0.65
C GLY A 584 0.09 -14.71 0.67
N TYR A 585 0.57 -13.56 1.12
CA TYR A 585 1.33 -13.41 2.37
C TYR A 585 1.18 -12.01 2.96
N THR A 586 1.45 -11.86 4.26
CA THR A 586 1.53 -10.57 4.95
C THR A 586 2.93 -10.37 5.48
N GLU A 587 3.43 -9.14 5.44
CA GLU A 587 4.71 -8.78 6.05
C GLU A 587 4.62 -8.83 7.57
N SER A 588 5.62 -9.43 8.21
CA SER A 588 5.72 -9.62 9.65
C SER A 588 7.18 -9.41 10.07
N ASN A 589 7.51 -8.23 10.59
CA ASN A 589 8.89 -7.96 11.06
C ASN A 589 9.01 -6.82 12.09
N GLY A 590 7.95 -6.53 12.85
CA GLY A 590 7.93 -5.39 13.79
C GLY A 590 7.85 -4.02 13.11
N ILE A 591 7.55 -4.00 11.81
CA ILE A 591 7.27 -2.81 11.01
C ILE A 591 5.93 -2.17 11.38
N ASP A 592 5.83 -0.89 11.11
CA ASP A 592 4.72 -0.06 11.49
C ASP A 592 3.53 -0.14 10.53
N PHE A 593 3.80 -0.21 9.22
CA PHE A 593 2.84 -0.29 8.12
C PHE A 593 3.09 -1.54 7.27
N PRO A 594 2.67 -2.74 7.72
CA PRO A 594 2.89 -4.00 7.01
C PRO A 594 2.03 -4.13 5.75
N ALA A 595 2.65 -4.58 4.65
CA ALA A 595 1.92 -4.92 3.43
C ALA A 595 1.31 -6.34 3.49
N THR A 596 0.06 -6.47 3.04
CA THR A 596 -0.58 -7.75 2.72
C THR A 596 -0.68 -7.92 1.21
N TYR A 597 -0.13 -9.00 0.68
CA TYR A 597 -0.12 -9.33 -0.73
C TYR A 597 -1.04 -10.51 -1.03
N GLY A 598 -1.89 -10.36 -2.06
CA GLY A 598 -2.72 -11.46 -2.52
C GLY A 598 -1.94 -12.54 -3.26
N ARG A 599 -2.65 -13.61 -3.63
CA ARG A 599 -2.16 -14.65 -4.53
C ARG A 599 -1.90 -14.05 -5.91
N ALA A 600 -0.71 -14.27 -6.46
CA ALA A 600 -0.39 -13.92 -7.84
C ALA A 600 -0.17 -15.21 -8.65
N GLY A 601 -0.47 -15.20 -9.94
CA GLY A 601 -0.33 -16.41 -10.75
C GLY A 601 -0.63 -16.21 -12.23
N ASN A 602 -0.13 -17.14 -13.04
CA ASN A 602 -0.29 -17.16 -14.48
C ASN A 602 -0.79 -18.53 -14.92
N LYS A 603 -1.91 -18.57 -15.65
CA LYS A 603 -2.56 -19.79 -16.16
C LYS A 603 -2.82 -19.66 -17.66
N ASN A 604 -2.20 -20.53 -18.45
CA ASN A 604 -2.31 -20.48 -19.90
C ASN A 604 -2.69 -21.81 -20.53
N LEU A 605 -3.26 -21.69 -21.72
CA LEU A 605 -3.38 -22.73 -22.73
C LEU A 605 -2.79 -22.20 -24.04
N ASP A 606 -1.76 -22.85 -24.56
CA ASP A 606 -1.08 -22.47 -25.80
C ASP A 606 -1.13 -23.62 -26.83
N LEU A 607 -1.19 -23.27 -28.13
CA LEU A 607 -0.96 -24.17 -29.25
C LEU A 607 0.47 -23.95 -29.78
N GLN A 608 1.36 -24.90 -29.54
CA GLN A 608 2.67 -24.96 -30.18
C GLN A 608 2.50 -25.46 -31.62
N LEU A 609 3.10 -24.76 -32.57
CA LEU A 609 3.34 -25.24 -33.93
C LEU A 609 4.83 -25.10 -34.24
N GLY A 610 5.43 -26.12 -34.84
CA GLY A 610 6.86 -26.06 -35.18
C GLY A 610 7.34 -27.22 -36.02
N VAL A 611 8.64 -27.22 -36.28
CA VAL A 611 9.35 -28.28 -37.00
C VAL A 611 10.62 -28.62 -36.22
N ASP A 612 10.77 -29.88 -35.88
CA ASP A 612 12.00 -30.45 -35.36
C ASP A 612 12.81 -31.10 -36.49
N LEU A 613 14.14 -30.99 -36.42
CA LEU A 613 15.12 -31.58 -37.30
C LEU A 613 16.00 -32.51 -36.47
N LYS A 614 16.32 -33.69 -37.01
CA LYS A 614 17.29 -34.63 -36.45
C LYS A 614 18.25 -35.06 -37.55
N HIS A 615 19.56 -34.89 -37.33
CA HIS A 615 20.59 -35.19 -38.33
C HIS A 615 21.77 -35.97 -37.75
N GLN A 616 22.05 -37.14 -38.31
CA GLN A 616 23.18 -37.99 -37.96
C GLN A 616 24.43 -37.59 -38.76
N PHE A 617 25.41 -36.97 -38.12
CA PHE A 617 26.66 -36.60 -38.79
C PHE A 617 27.59 -37.79 -38.97
N ASN A 618 27.69 -38.65 -37.95
CA ASN A 618 28.51 -39.86 -37.94
C ASN A 618 27.99 -40.82 -36.85
N LYS A 619 28.57 -42.01 -36.69
CA LYS A 619 28.11 -43.00 -35.68
C LYS A 619 28.18 -42.53 -34.22
N SER A 620 29.00 -41.52 -33.91
CA SER A 620 29.22 -40.98 -32.58
C SER A 620 28.61 -39.59 -32.36
N THR A 621 27.95 -38.99 -33.36
CA THR A 621 27.43 -37.62 -33.24
C THR A 621 26.14 -37.41 -34.03
N GLU A 622 25.14 -36.91 -33.31
CA GLU A 622 23.81 -36.58 -33.80
C GLU A 622 23.43 -35.17 -33.31
N LEU A 623 22.79 -34.39 -34.18
CA LEU A 623 22.27 -33.06 -33.87
C LEU A 623 20.74 -33.12 -33.93
N ASP A 624 20.10 -32.59 -32.90
CA ASP A 624 18.67 -32.28 -32.91
C ASP A 624 18.46 -30.75 -32.83
N ALA A 625 17.49 -30.24 -33.56
CA ALA A 625 17.13 -28.82 -33.56
C ALA A 625 15.62 -28.66 -33.70
N GLY A 626 15.07 -27.53 -33.27
CA GLY A 626 13.65 -27.26 -33.40
C GLY A 626 13.36 -25.77 -33.45
N ILE A 627 12.38 -25.37 -34.23
CA ILE A 627 11.92 -23.99 -34.34
C ILE A 627 10.40 -23.94 -34.50
N GLY A 628 9.77 -22.94 -33.91
CA GLY A 628 8.33 -22.75 -34.02
C GLY A 628 7.83 -21.58 -33.19
N ALA A 629 6.53 -21.58 -32.91
CA ALA A 629 5.91 -20.62 -32.02
C ALA A 629 4.78 -21.25 -31.19
N ASP A 630 4.60 -20.75 -29.97
CA ASP A 630 3.42 -20.99 -29.15
C ASP A 630 2.38 -19.88 -29.40
N ILE A 631 1.19 -20.27 -29.84
CA ILE A 631 0.05 -19.39 -30.10
C ILE A 631 -0.88 -19.45 -28.89
N LYS A 632 -1.13 -18.29 -28.26
CA LYS A 632 -1.95 -18.17 -27.06
C LYS A 632 -3.42 -18.47 -27.36
N LEU A 633 -3.97 -19.57 -26.81
CA LEU A 633 -5.40 -19.93 -26.93
C LEU A 633 -6.23 -19.35 -25.78
N SER A 634 -5.69 -19.38 -24.56
CA SER A 634 -6.30 -18.79 -23.38
C SER A 634 -5.22 -18.38 -22.39
N HIS A 635 -5.41 -17.25 -21.71
CA HIS A 635 -4.49 -16.73 -20.71
C HIS A 635 -5.31 -16.04 -19.63
N LYS A 636 -5.11 -16.46 -18.39
CA LYS A 636 -5.64 -15.81 -17.19
C LYS A 636 -4.50 -15.59 -16.22
N ARG A 637 -4.16 -14.33 -16.01
CA ARG A 637 -3.23 -13.90 -14.99
C ARG A 637 -4.00 -13.30 -13.82
N ASP A 638 -3.61 -13.66 -12.60
CA ASP A 638 -4.05 -12.95 -11.41
C ASP A 638 -3.23 -11.66 -11.28
N ALA A 639 -3.90 -10.52 -11.15
CA ALA A 639 -3.20 -9.27 -10.95
C ALA A 639 -2.41 -9.26 -9.63
N PHE A 640 -1.26 -8.59 -9.61
CA PHE A 640 -0.45 -8.48 -8.41
C PHE A 640 -1.15 -7.51 -7.48
N THR A 641 -1.53 -7.98 -6.30
CA THR A 641 -2.26 -7.20 -5.30
C THR A 641 -1.40 -7.02 -4.07
N GLY A 642 -1.22 -5.76 -3.64
CA GLY A 642 -0.60 -5.39 -2.37
C GLY A 642 -1.43 -4.31 -1.66
N HIS A 643 -1.57 -4.40 -0.35
CA HIS A 643 -2.32 -3.46 0.49
C HIS A 643 -1.49 -3.16 1.74
N ILE A 644 -1.11 -1.89 1.90
CA ILE A 644 -0.50 -1.38 3.14
C ILE A 644 -1.53 -0.45 3.77
N GLN A 645 -1.93 -0.74 5.01
CA GLN A 645 -2.91 0.10 5.71
C GLN A 645 -2.39 1.54 5.81
N TYR A 646 -3.26 2.53 5.61
CA TYR A 646 -2.95 3.96 5.56
C TYR A 646 -2.05 4.44 4.41
N VAL A 647 -1.46 3.55 3.59
CA VAL A 647 -0.66 3.93 2.40
C VAL A 647 -1.42 3.61 1.10
N ASN A 648 -2.23 2.55 1.14
CA ASN A 648 -3.27 2.20 0.18
C ASN A 648 -4.23 1.17 0.83
N ASP A 649 -5.44 1.57 1.30
CA ASP A 649 -6.39 0.72 2.08
C ASP A 649 -7.15 -0.32 1.24
N GLY A 650 -6.41 -0.94 0.33
CA GLY A 650 -6.89 -1.89 -0.62
C GLY A 650 -5.98 -1.95 -1.82
N ALA A 651 -6.31 -2.88 -2.70
CA ALA A 651 -5.33 -3.44 -3.60
C ALA A 651 -4.73 -2.39 -4.55
N TYR A 652 -3.43 -2.15 -4.38
CA TYR A 652 -2.55 -1.82 -5.49
C TYR A 652 -2.55 -3.03 -6.42
N ILE A 653 -3.36 -2.97 -7.48
CA ILE A 653 -3.55 -3.98 -8.53
C ILE A 653 -2.63 -3.65 -9.71
N TYR A 654 -1.39 -4.14 -9.71
CA TYR A 654 -0.50 -3.93 -10.86
C TYR A 654 -0.81 -4.93 -11.98
N ASP A 655 -1.11 -4.36 -13.16
CA ASP A 655 -1.26 -5.09 -14.42
C ASP A 655 -0.19 -4.64 -15.42
N ARG A 656 0.69 -5.57 -15.81
CA ARG A 656 1.77 -5.40 -16.80
C ARG A 656 1.26 -5.24 -18.26
N GLY A 657 -0.04 -4.99 -18.45
CA GLY A 657 -0.71 -4.83 -19.74
C GLY A 657 -0.96 -6.13 -20.52
N ASP A 658 -0.98 -6.01 -21.85
CA ASP A 658 -1.26 -7.10 -22.78
C ASP A 658 -0.13 -8.13 -22.84
N SER A 659 -0.45 -9.42 -22.64
CA SER A 659 0.46 -10.52 -22.99
C SER A 659 0.57 -10.67 -24.51
N GLN A 660 1.72 -11.10 -25.01
CA GLN A 660 1.87 -11.38 -26.44
C GLN A 660 1.04 -12.60 -26.88
N SER A 661 0.59 -12.61 -28.13
CA SER A 661 -0.30 -13.67 -28.66
C SER A 661 0.44 -14.79 -29.39
N VAL A 662 1.70 -14.53 -29.78
CA VAL A 662 2.59 -15.49 -30.46
C VAL A 662 3.95 -15.39 -29.79
N LYS A 663 4.47 -16.52 -29.31
CA LYS A 663 5.75 -16.64 -28.60
C LYS A 663 6.69 -17.53 -29.42
N PRO A 664 7.66 -16.97 -30.17
CA PRO A 664 8.65 -17.79 -30.87
C PRO A 664 9.50 -18.61 -29.89
N TYR A 665 9.92 -19.80 -30.33
CA TYR A 665 10.92 -20.63 -29.66
C TYR A 665 11.90 -21.23 -30.68
N ALA A 666 13.11 -21.51 -30.21
CA ALA A 666 14.15 -22.24 -30.92
C ALA A 666 14.93 -23.12 -29.95
N ARG A 667 15.39 -24.29 -30.40
CA ARG A 667 16.17 -25.23 -29.60
C ARG A 667 17.23 -25.94 -30.46
N ALA A 668 18.36 -26.28 -29.87
CA ALA A 668 19.41 -27.10 -30.48
C ALA A 668 20.05 -28.00 -29.43
N GLY A 669 20.37 -29.24 -29.79
CA GLY A 669 20.98 -30.25 -28.93
C GLY A 669 21.95 -31.12 -29.72
N VAL A 670 23.03 -31.54 -29.07
CA VAL A 670 24.04 -32.45 -29.63
C VAL A 670 24.10 -33.68 -28.75
N ASN A 671 23.80 -34.84 -29.34
CA ASN A 671 23.99 -36.15 -28.73
C ASN A 671 25.34 -36.72 -29.18
N TYR A 672 26.21 -37.04 -28.22
CA TYR A 672 27.49 -37.69 -28.42
C TYR A 672 27.48 -39.10 -27.82
N PHE A 673 27.58 -40.11 -28.67
CA PHE A 673 27.56 -41.51 -28.27
C PHE A 673 28.98 -41.92 -27.84
N ILE A 674 29.22 -41.98 -26.53
CA ILE A 674 30.51 -42.34 -25.93
C ILE A 674 30.79 -43.83 -26.13
N THR A 675 29.75 -44.65 -25.95
CA THR A 675 29.75 -46.10 -26.20
C THR A 675 28.39 -46.49 -26.79
N GLU A 676 28.22 -47.76 -27.19
CA GLU A 676 26.94 -48.30 -27.64
C GLU A 676 25.82 -48.21 -26.59
N ASN A 677 26.16 -48.03 -25.30
CA ASN A 677 25.22 -47.95 -24.18
C ASN A 677 25.29 -46.59 -23.43
N SER A 678 25.95 -45.56 -23.98
CA SER A 678 26.15 -44.30 -23.26
C SER A 678 26.12 -43.07 -24.15
N THR A 679 25.20 -42.16 -23.85
CA THR A 679 25.01 -40.89 -24.58
C THR A 679 25.24 -39.71 -23.64
N LEU A 680 26.08 -38.76 -24.06
CA LEU A 680 26.18 -37.42 -23.47
C LEU A 680 25.43 -36.43 -24.37
N ARG A 681 24.48 -35.69 -23.81
CA ARG A 681 23.73 -34.65 -24.52
C ARG A 681 23.98 -33.29 -23.91
N GLY A 682 24.36 -32.31 -24.74
CA GLY A 682 24.30 -30.89 -24.41
C GLY A 682 23.22 -30.20 -25.24
N ASP A 683 22.41 -29.36 -24.63
CA ASP A 683 21.32 -28.65 -25.32
C ASP A 683 21.19 -27.18 -24.88
N ILE A 684 20.62 -26.38 -25.77
CA ILE A 684 20.31 -24.96 -25.58
C ILE A 684 18.91 -24.67 -26.14
N GLY A 685 18.10 -23.96 -25.36
CA GLY A 685 16.75 -23.54 -25.71
C GLY A 685 16.58 -22.04 -25.52
N TYR A 686 15.87 -21.41 -26.45
CA TYR A 686 15.41 -20.04 -26.38
C TYR A 686 13.90 -20.02 -26.60
N HIS A 687 13.20 -19.24 -25.78
CA HIS A 687 11.78 -18.95 -25.99
C HIS A 687 11.44 -17.58 -25.41
N THR A 688 10.30 -17.04 -25.81
CA THR A 688 9.76 -15.81 -25.22
C THR A 688 8.60 -16.10 -24.28
N THR A 689 8.59 -15.44 -23.14
CA THR A 689 7.55 -15.53 -22.10
C THR A 689 6.31 -14.71 -22.48
N ASP A 690 5.21 -14.81 -21.73
CA ASP A 690 3.97 -14.08 -22.05
C ASP A 690 4.12 -12.55 -22.08
N TYR A 691 5.12 -12.03 -21.36
CA TYR A 691 5.37 -10.60 -21.17
C TYR A 691 6.73 -10.16 -21.75
N ARG A 692 7.14 -10.78 -22.87
CA ARG A 692 8.33 -10.42 -23.67
C ARG A 692 9.67 -10.48 -22.91
N ASN A 693 9.76 -11.22 -21.81
CA ASN A 693 11.05 -11.57 -21.21
C ASN A 693 11.63 -12.76 -22.01
N ASP A 694 12.91 -12.69 -22.35
CA ASP A 694 13.65 -13.77 -23.00
C ASP A 694 13.97 -14.88 -21.97
N GLY A 695 13.62 -16.12 -22.32
CA GLY A 695 13.90 -17.31 -21.53
C GLY A 695 14.95 -18.19 -22.18
N LEU A 696 16.13 -18.26 -21.55
CA LEU A 696 17.26 -19.10 -21.94
C LEU A 696 17.28 -20.39 -21.11
N GLN A 697 17.59 -21.49 -21.78
CA GLN A 697 17.64 -22.84 -21.23
C GLN A 697 18.96 -23.47 -21.66
N VAL A 698 19.72 -24.08 -20.75
CA VAL A 698 20.92 -24.87 -21.10
C VAL A 698 20.88 -26.19 -20.34
N GLY A 699 20.95 -27.30 -21.06
CA GLY A 699 20.96 -28.66 -20.53
C GLY A 699 22.30 -29.37 -20.75
N LEU A 700 22.71 -30.17 -19.76
CA LEU A 700 23.74 -31.19 -19.93
C LEU A 700 23.25 -32.47 -19.25
N SER A 701 23.25 -33.59 -19.97
CA SER A 701 22.79 -34.87 -19.44
C SER A 701 23.63 -36.05 -19.91
N TYR A 702 23.75 -37.05 -19.04
CA TYR A 702 24.37 -38.35 -19.32
C TYR A 702 23.28 -39.42 -19.20
N SER A 703 23.16 -40.27 -20.23
CA SER A 703 22.23 -41.38 -20.30
C SER A 703 22.98 -42.69 -20.47
N TYR A 704 22.61 -43.72 -19.69
CA TYR A 704 23.04 -45.10 -19.85
C TYR A 704 21.83 -45.97 -20.20
N HIS A 705 21.91 -46.78 -21.26
CA HIS A 705 20.79 -47.54 -21.82
C HIS A 705 21.12 -49.02 -22.09
N TRP A 706 20.12 -49.91 -21.96
CA TRP A 706 20.24 -51.38 -22.04
C TRP A 706 18.90 -52.13 -22.25
#